data_AF-A0A5J4NRE3-F1
#
_entry.id   AF-A0A5J4NRE3-F1
#
_cell.length_a   1.000
_cell.length_b   1.000
_cell.length_c   1.000
_cell.angle_alpha   90.00
_cell.angle_beta   90.00
_cell.angle_gamma   90.00
#
_symmetry.space_group_name_H-M   'P 1'
#
loop_
_entity.id
_entity.type
_entity.pdbx_description
1 polymer ?
#
loop_
_entity_poly.entity_id
_entity_poly.type
_entity_poly.pdbx_seq_one_letter_code
_entity_poly.pdbx_strand_id
1 'polypeptide(L)'
;MDESEGQDDNSVDSDLVTRFLFHISRQPSETITDDDARSVFGEMRNCSNVMVHKSAHYSWLIDAVDNDQFVRFYHTYLQLLCNVSETDYLTKPINQCVSNFIKLQMLVWNVTDKVYTLCFKLTLKEIPYYLFELLKLPSLHPCVCLTETNARLLAHSSIGVLHNMINHVPNIRSVYRRSGGVRALLPFVTASLDGSPGVDPQCAVHYLSLRTAALLLLSFLVDENENATLHTNDSYIVYLLTALSDALVPVSNYSTKYGYQAEELLVGLQNLAGPDKNKKALIKNDAMKHIQTALEVACEMKFPYKPEGLTIKPAAFQSDPDALAEKALNFLWTLLFVPESHASLTPGSDFRRLVDKFGSDSTWSPSCRRVAQGIQWHLRTSMNVASGLSEISDQISGMMSRERQQRYRHGHLMISYQHSNKNVMIKVRDQLTELGYRIWMDVDYMRGSFIDAMAQGIQEASGLILGLSQAFKNSPHCRQEVKYAYHLGIPFFPLQLEPNFTADGWLGLLLAAIIYISVPDESAVPGAVLQLKGQLGDIGHISRAASEEAVEYSRLLSGGSLTHSFPGFPVHSDFSGTNLKRFSLSNPSPEKANGSPPPSGKNSNAVNLTPTDTNPLPLDAHVGWVESSTKSIYAPLWTWKPEDVSRWLRQEGLSSYEQALATVNGPMLAELARLRLAAPESVSVSLFRDLGMSLVDQLRLFSALAKLTVHCSSTSQAVP
;
A
#
# COMPACT_ATOMS: atom_id res chain seq x y z
N MET A 1 38.47 -9.91 40.30
CA MET A 1 38.47 -11.27 40.87
C MET A 1 37.04 -11.69 41.17
N ASP A 2 36.22 -12.10 40.21
CA ASP A 2 36.40 -12.22 38.75
C ASP A 2 35.13 -11.59 38.11
N GLU A 3 35.11 -10.85 36.99
CA GLU A 3 35.90 -10.88 35.75
C GLU A 3 35.80 -12.19 34.96
N SER A 4 34.58 -12.74 34.81
CA SER A 4 34.34 -13.88 33.91
C SER A 4 32.92 -14.05 33.33
N GLU A 5 32.19 -12.96 32.99
CA GLU A 5 30.95 -13.05 32.17
C GLU A 5 30.94 -12.07 30.98
N GLY A 6 32.13 -11.74 30.48
CA GLY A 6 32.35 -11.11 29.17
C GLY A 6 32.88 -12.11 28.15
N GLN A 7 32.21 -13.25 27.98
CA GLN A 7 32.52 -14.18 26.88
C GLN A 7 32.07 -13.56 25.55
N ASP A 8 32.89 -13.72 24.50
CA ASP A 8 32.57 -13.26 23.15
C ASP A 8 31.30 -13.95 22.63
N ASP A 9 30.15 -13.27 22.76
CA ASP A 9 28.85 -13.67 22.18
C ASP A 9 28.96 -13.89 20.64
N ASN A 10 29.95 -13.27 19.99
CA ASN A 10 30.23 -13.44 18.55
C ASN A 10 31.24 -14.57 18.22
N SER A 11 31.69 -15.36 19.19
CA SER A 11 32.52 -16.53 18.89
C SER A 11 31.73 -17.57 18.06
N VAL A 12 32.29 -17.98 16.94
CA VAL A 12 31.63 -18.94 16.02
C VAL A 12 31.75 -20.34 16.60
N ASP A 13 30.62 -20.96 16.92
CA ASP A 13 30.58 -22.39 17.24
C ASP A 13 30.73 -23.20 15.94
N SER A 14 31.98 -23.38 15.53
CA SER A 14 32.35 -24.05 14.29
C SER A 14 31.95 -25.53 14.28
N ASP A 15 31.78 -26.17 15.44
CA ASP A 15 31.30 -27.57 15.51
C ASP A 15 29.79 -27.62 15.27
N LEU A 16 29.02 -26.79 15.98
CA LEU A 16 27.58 -26.70 15.80
C LEU A 16 27.19 -26.34 14.36
N VAL A 17 27.88 -25.37 13.74
CA VAL A 17 27.66 -25.01 12.33
C VAL A 17 27.98 -26.19 11.41
N THR A 18 29.09 -26.91 11.64
CA THR A 18 29.46 -28.08 10.82
C THR A 18 28.43 -29.21 10.95
N ARG A 19 27.98 -29.52 12.17
CA ARG A 19 26.92 -30.51 12.43
C ARG A 19 25.58 -30.10 11.81
N PHE A 20 25.22 -28.81 11.87
CA PHE A 20 24.02 -28.30 11.21
C PHE A 20 24.08 -28.43 9.70
N LEU A 21 25.18 -27.98 9.07
CA LEU A 21 25.40 -28.08 7.63
C LEU A 21 25.41 -29.55 7.14
N PHE A 22 25.91 -30.48 7.95
CA PHE A 22 25.81 -31.93 7.70
C PHE A 22 24.35 -32.39 7.66
N HIS A 23 23.53 -32.07 8.67
CA HIS A 23 22.13 -32.50 8.68
C HIS A 23 21.31 -31.88 7.54
N ILE A 24 21.48 -30.60 7.23
CA ILE A 24 20.78 -29.96 6.10
C ILE A 24 21.35 -30.34 4.72
N SER A 25 22.39 -31.18 4.65
CA SER A 25 22.87 -31.80 3.40
C SER A 25 22.19 -33.13 3.08
N ARG A 26 21.52 -33.74 4.07
CA ARG A 26 20.83 -35.03 3.96
C ARG A 26 19.39 -34.86 3.51
N GLN A 27 18.75 -35.97 3.14
CA GLN A 27 17.32 -35.95 2.83
C GLN A 27 16.47 -35.70 4.10
N PRO A 28 15.45 -34.84 4.06
CA PRO A 28 14.58 -34.61 5.21
C PRO A 28 13.97 -35.88 5.81
N SER A 29 13.66 -36.87 4.98
CA SER A 29 13.14 -38.19 5.38
C SER A 29 14.12 -39.02 6.25
N GLU A 30 15.42 -38.72 6.22
CA GLU A 30 16.40 -39.30 7.14
C GLU A 30 16.48 -38.49 8.44
N THR A 31 16.39 -37.16 8.37
CA THR A 31 16.57 -36.26 9.53
C THR A 31 15.32 -36.16 10.42
N ILE A 32 14.14 -36.45 9.88
CA ILE A 32 12.86 -36.24 10.55
C ILE A 32 12.70 -37.09 11.82
N THR A 33 13.35 -38.26 11.87
CA THR A 33 13.40 -39.16 13.04
C THR A 33 14.76 -39.20 13.72
N ASP A 34 15.75 -38.42 13.26
CA ASP A 34 17.12 -38.45 13.77
C ASP A 34 17.24 -37.69 15.11
N ASP A 35 17.92 -38.30 16.08
CA ASP A 35 18.14 -37.75 17.42
C ASP A 35 19.28 -36.73 17.50
N ASP A 36 20.32 -36.85 16.67
CA ASP A 36 21.37 -35.82 16.60
C ASP A 36 20.86 -34.60 15.85
N ALA A 37 20.10 -34.78 14.75
CA ALA A 37 19.40 -33.68 14.09
C ALA A 37 18.45 -32.95 15.07
N ARG A 38 17.73 -33.71 15.92
CA ARG A 38 16.91 -33.16 17.01
C ARG A 38 17.74 -32.35 18.01
N SER A 39 18.95 -32.76 18.35
CA SER A 39 19.85 -32.00 19.25
C SER A 39 20.31 -30.72 18.58
N VAL A 40 20.93 -30.83 17.40
CA VAL A 40 21.51 -29.73 16.60
C VAL A 40 20.47 -28.64 16.29
N PHE A 41 19.25 -29.00 15.86
CA PHE A 41 18.18 -28.02 15.63
C PHE A 41 17.72 -27.34 16.94
N GLY A 42 17.85 -28.03 18.08
CA GLY A 42 17.59 -27.46 19.40
C GLY A 42 18.67 -26.48 19.84
N GLU A 43 19.94 -26.82 19.63
CA GLU A 43 21.10 -25.96 19.88
C GLU A 43 21.00 -24.67 19.04
N MET A 44 20.79 -24.79 17.73
CA MET A 44 20.59 -23.65 16.81
C MET A 44 19.38 -22.77 17.20
N ARG A 45 18.26 -23.38 17.63
CA ARG A 45 17.10 -22.64 18.15
C ARG A 45 17.44 -21.87 19.42
N ASN A 46 18.22 -22.43 20.32
CA ASN A 46 18.59 -21.75 21.56
C ASN A 46 19.43 -20.50 21.25
N CYS A 47 20.40 -20.59 20.32
CA CYS A 47 21.14 -19.43 19.82
C CYS A 47 20.21 -18.37 19.21
N SER A 48 19.22 -18.78 18.40
CA SER A 48 18.28 -17.81 17.78
C SER A 48 17.33 -17.15 18.79
N ASN A 49 16.96 -17.82 19.87
CA ASN A 49 16.17 -17.19 20.95
C ASN A 49 16.97 -16.08 21.65
N VAL A 50 18.27 -16.28 21.89
CA VAL A 50 19.13 -15.24 22.50
C VAL A 50 19.27 -14.03 21.58
N MET A 51 19.33 -14.26 20.26
CA MET A 51 19.33 -13.22 19.22
C MET A 51 18.12 -12.29 19.33
N VAL A 52 16.92 -12.85 19.58
CA VAL A 52 15.67 -12.08 19.76
C VAL A 52 15.71 -11.19 21.01
N HIS A 53 16.29 -11.68 22.12
CA HIS A 53 16.25 -10.98 23.41
C HIS A 53 17.37 -9.96 23.62
N LYS A 54 18.57 -10.17 23.08
CA LYS A 54 19.74 -9.30 23.33
C LYS A 54 19.90 -8.15 22.32
N SER A 55 19.05 -8.05 21.29
CA SER A 55 19.35 -7.27 20.07
C SER A 55 20.70 -7.64 19.43
N ALA A 56 21.15 -8.89 19.65
CA ALA A 56 22.40 -9.39 19.13
C ALA A 56 22.22 -9.83 17.66
N HIS A 57 23.27 -9.68 16.85
CA HIS A 57 23.30 -10.17 15.47
C HIS A 57 24.38 -11.24 15.35
N TYR A 58 24.01 -12.50 15.56
CA TYR A 58 24.89 -13.65 15.36
C TYR A 58 25.06 -13.89 13.84
N SER A 59 26.02 -13.22 13.21
CA SER A 59 26.25 -13.33 11.75
C SER A 59 26.37 -14.78 11.32
N TRP A 60 27.17 -15.59 12.03
CA TRP A 60 27.37 -17.00 11.72
C TRP A 60 26.07 -17.82 11.69
N LEU A 61 25.10 -17.50 12.55
CA LEU A 61 23.81 -18.18 12.63
C LEU A 61 22.91 -17.77 11.46
N ILE A 62 22.96 -16.48 11.09
CA ILE A 62 22.30 -15.95 9.90
C ILE A 62 22.91 -16.60 8.66
N ASP A 63 24.23 -16.64 8.51
CA ASP A 63 24.94 -17.21 7.36
C ASP A 63 24.65 -18.72 7.21
N ALA A 64 24.55 -19.45 8.32
CA ALA A 64 24.19 -20.88 8.33
C ALA A 64 22.75 -21.17 7.88
N VAL A 65 21.82 -20.20 7.99
CA VAL A 65 20.40 -20.36 7.63
C VAL A 65 20.03 -19.65 6.33
N ASP A 66 20.62 -18.49 6.03
CA ASP A 66 20.37 -17.66 4.85
C ASP A 66 21.15 -18.13 3.63
N ASN A 67 21.05 -19.41 3.30
CA ASN A 67 21.68 -20.00 2.12
C ASN A 67 20.75 -20.95 1.36
N ASP A 68 21.07 -21.16 0.08
CA ASP A 68 20.26 -21.97 -0.82
C ASP A 68 20.14 -23.44 -0.40
N GLN A 69 21.13 -23.99 0.31
CA GLN A 69 21.08 -25.37 0.80
C GLN A 69 20.02 -25.51 1.87
N PHE A 70 20.04 -24.63 2.88
CA PHE A 70 19.03 -24.57 3.93
C PHE A 70 17.63 -24.38 3.35
N VAL A 71 17.45 -23.42 2.44
CA VAL A 71 16.12 -23.13 1.86
C VAL A 71 15.59 -24.32 1.05
N ARG A 72 16.43 -25.05 0.31
CA ARG A 72 16.04 -26.31 -0.37
C ARG A 72 15.67 -27.40 0.63
N PHE A 73 16.47 -27.60 1.68
CA PHE A 73 16.20 -28.60 2.72
C PHE A 73 14.86 -28.32 3.43
N TYR A 74 14.64 -27.08 3.86
CA TYR A 74 13.41 -26.65 4.54
C TYR A 74 12.16 -26.76 3.64
N HIS A 75 12.28 -26.42 2.35
CA HIS A 75 11.23 -26.67 1.35
C HIS A 75 10.86 -28.15 1.27
N THR A 76 11.85 -29.04 1.10
CA THR A 76 11.60 -30.49 0.99
C THR A 76 11.07 -31.08 2.31
N TYR A 77 11.46 -30.54 3.46
CA TYR A 77 10.91 -30.94 4.77
C TYR A 77 9.42 -30.55 4.87
N LEU A 78 9.06 -29.32 4.46
CA LEU A 78 7.65 -28.90 4.41
C LEU A 78 6.82 -29.76 3.43
N GLN A 79 7.37 -30.11 2.26
CA GLN A 79 6.73 -31.03 1.32
C GLN A 79 6.47 -32.40 1.95
N LEU A 80 7.46 -32.97 2.66
CA LEU A 80 7.34 -34.26 3.35
C LEU A 80 6.23 -34.23 4.41
N LEU A 81 6.11 -33.15 5.18
CA LEU A 81 5.03 -33.00 6.18
C LEU A 81 3.65 -32.76 5.56
N CYS A 82 3.57 -32.18 4.37
CA CYS A 82 2.32 -32.00 3.64
C CYS A 82 1.87 -33.27 2.90
N ASN A 83 2.77 -34.21 2.59
CA ASN A 83 2.45 -35.44 1.88
C ASN A 83 1.91 -36.55 2.79
N VAL A 84 0.70 -36.34 3.30
CA VAL A 84 -0.04 -37.30 4.14
C VAL A 84 -0.35 -38.63 3.41
N SER A 85 -0.19 -38.70 2.08
CA SER A 85 -0.52 -39.90 1.28
C SER A 85 0.50 -41.03 1.41
N GLU A 86 1.77 -40.72 1.69
CA GLU A 86 2.84 -41.71 1.85
C GLU A 86 3.09 -42.05 3.32
N THR A 87 3.15 -41.05 4.20
CA THR A 87 3.34 -41.23 5.64
C THR A 87 2.82 -40.01 6.39
N ASP A 88 1.81 -40.18 7.26
CA ASP A 88 1.31 -39.10 8.10
C ASP A 88 2.22 -38.89 9.33
N TYR A 89 3.17 -37.98 9.19
CA TYR A 89 4.04 -37.55 10.29
C TYR A 89 3.31 -36.71 11.36
N LEU A 90 2.07 -36.28 11.11
CA LEU A 90 1.36 -35.30 11.94
C LEU A 90 0.15 -35.89 12.68
N THR A 91 -0.29 -37.13 12.42
CA THR A 91 -1.46 -37.76 13.12
C THR A 91 -1.32 -37.73 14.64
N LYS A 92 -0.08 -37.73 15.14
CA LYS A 92 0.26 -37.64 16.55
C LYS A 92 1.16 -36.43 16.76
N PRO A 93 0.61 -35.20 16.94
CA PRO A 93 1.41 -33.98 17.05
C PRO A 93 2.47 -34.03 18.16
N ILE A 94 2.27 -34.82 19.22
CA ILE A 94 3.24 -35.02 20.30
C ILE A 94 4.50 -35.82 19.89
N ASN A 95 4.57 -36.36 18.66
CA ASN A 95 5.68 -37.22 18.23
C ASN A 95 7.01 -36.47 18.01
N GLN A 96 8.08 -37.26 17.87
CA GLN A 96 9.43 -36.77 17.63
C GLN A 96 9.57 -36.01 16.30
N CYS A 97 8.92 -36.48 15.23
CA CYS A 97 8.96 -35.88 13.90
C CYS A 97 8.50 -34.41 13.90
N VAL A 98 7.38 -34.16 14.58
CA VAL A 98 6.80 -32.83 14.79
C VAL A 98 7.72 -32.00 15.70
N SER A 99 8.26 -32.59 16.77
CA SER A 99 9.18 -31.89 17.69
C SER A 99 10.49 -31.45 16.99
N ASN A 100 11.06 -32.31 16.13
CA ASN A 100 12.22 -32.00 15.29
C ASN A 100 11.93 -30.81 14.39
N PHE A 101 10.79 -30.85 13.69
CA PHE A 101 10.42 -29.76 12.79
C PHE A 101 10.09 -28.46 13.53
N ILE A 102 9.40 -28.50 14.67
CA ILE A 102 9.14 -27.29 15.47
C ILE A 102 10.44 -26.60 15.86
N LYS A 103 11.52 -27.33 16.19
CA LYS A 103 12.82 -26.72 16.49
C LYS A 103 13.37 -25.93 15.30
N LEU A 104 13.32 -26.53 14.11
CA LEU A 104 13.72 -25.90 12.85
C LEU A 104 12.82 -24.70 12.49
N GLN A 105 11.50 -24.84 12.67
CA GLN A 105 10.49 -23.81 12.40
C GLN A 105 10.67 -22.59 13.32
N MET A 106 10.99 -22.80 14.60
CA MET A 106 11.32 -21.74 15.56
C MET A 106 12.59 -20.97 15.15
N LEU A 107 13.63 -21.68 14.68
CA LEU A 107 14.83 -21.06 14.13
C LEU A 107 14.50 -20.16 12.93
N VAL A 108 13.71 -20.66 11.96
CA VAL A 108 13.27 -19.86 10.80
C VAL A 108 12.45 -18.65 11.24
N TRP A 109 11.53 -18.80 12.21
CA TRP A 109 10.73 -17.67 12.71
C TRP A 109 11.61 -16.56 13.30
N ASN A 110 12.56 -16.91 14.18
CA ASN A 110 13.48 -15.95 14.80
C ASN A 110 14.41 -15.27 13.77
N VAL A 111 14.90 -16.00 12.76
CA VAL A 111 15.80 -15.42 11.74
C VAL A 111 15.02 -14.56 10.73
N THR A 112 13.82 -14.96 10.32
CA THR A 112 12.98 -14.17 9.39
C THR A 112 12.50 -12.84 9.96
N ASP A 113 12.47 -12.67 11.29
CA ASP A 113 12.23 -11.36 11.91
C ASP A 113 13.31 -10.33 11.54
N LYS A 114 14.58 -10.77 11.52
CA LYS A 114 15.74 -9.88 11.31
C LYS A 114 16.28 -9.84 9.88
N VAL A 115 16.02 -10.88 9.06
CA VAL A 115 16.78 -11.13 7.82
C VAL A 115 15.90 -11.10 6.57
N TYR A 116 15.88 -9.94 5.90
CA TYR A 116 15.17 -9.72 4.63
C TYR A 116 15.58 -10.69 3.52
N THR A 117 16.88 -10.99 3.38
CA THR A 117 17.43 -11.86 2.33
C THR A 117 16.90 -13.28 2.41
N LEU A 118 16.74 -13.82 3.62
CA LEU A 118 16.10 -15.11 3.85
C LEU A 118 14.62 -15.05 3.46
N CYS A 119 13.87 -14.05 3.91
CA CYS A 119 12.47 -13.85 3.53
C CYS A 119 12.29 -13.81 2.00
N PHE A 120 13.20 -13.14 1.27
CA PHE A 120 13.20 -13.12 -0.18
C PHE A 120 13.48 -14.51 -0.80
N LYS A 121 14.50 -15.25 -0.33
CA LYS A 121 14.81 -16.61 -0.81
C LYS A 121 13.65 -17.60 -0.55
N LEU A 122 13.04 -17.54 0.63
CA LEU A 122 11.86 -18.34 0.99
C LEU A 122 10.68 -18.05 0.04
N THR A 123 10.49 -16.77 -0.33
CA THR A 123 9.46 -16.34 -1.29
C THR A 123 9.67 -16.96 -2.68
N LEU A 124 10.90 -16.94 -3.19
CA LEU A 124 11.27 -17.53 -4.48
C LEU A 124 11.19 -19.06 -4.52
N LYS A 125 11.02 -19.72 -3.38
CA LYS A 125 10.96 -21.19 -3.23
C LYS A 125 9.59 -21.68 -2.78
N GLU A 126 8.54 -20.91 -3.00
CA GLU A 126 7.15 -21.30 -2.74
C GLU A 126 6.87 -21.77 -1.29
N ILE A 127 7.76 -21.45 -0.35
CA ILE A 127 7.62 -21.75 1.08
C ILE A 127 6.28 -21.26 1.63
N PRO A 128 5.76 -20.06 1.28
CA PRO A 128 4.45 -19.63 1.74
C PRO A 128 3.31 -20.57 1.34
N TYR A 129 3.36 -21.15 0.14
CA TYR A 129 2.35 -22.09 -0.33
C TYR A 129 2.31 -23.32 0.57
N TYR A 130 3.47 -23.94 0.84
CA TYR A 130 3.54 -25.11 1.71
C TYR A 130 3.22 -24.80 3.18
N LEU A 131 3.56 -23.61 3.70
CA LEU A 131 3.11 -23.19 5.03
C LEU A 131 1.58 -23.05 5.11
N PHE A 132 0.92 -22.57 4.06
CA PHE A 132 -0.54 -22.56 4.01
C PHE A 132 -1.14 -23.95 3.82
N GLU A 133 -0.55 -24.85 3.02
CA GLU A 133 -1.00 -26.25 2.93
C GLU A 133 -0.85 -26.99 4.27
N LEU A 134 0.26 -26.80 4.97
CA LEU A 134 0.47 -27.31 6.33
C LEU A 134 -0.63 -26.85 7.29
N LEU A 135 -0.96 -25.54 7.29
CA LEU A 135 -2.05 -24.97 8.09
C LEU A 135 -3.46 -25.46 7.68
N LYS A 136 -3.62 -26.00 6.47
CA LYS A 136 -4.89 -26.59 5.99
C LYS A 136 -5.07 -28.06 6.40
N LEU A 137 -4.06 -28.71 6.98
CA LEU A 137 -4.15 -30.12 7.36
C LEU A 137 -5.06 -30.35 8.60
N PRO A 138 -5.84 -31.46 8.65
CA PRO A 138 -6.69 -31.78 9.80
C PRO A 138 -5.94 -31.85 11.13
N SER A 139 -4.67 -32.31 11.11
CA SER A 139 -3.81 -32.42 12.29
C SER A 139 -3.42 -31.06 12.91
N LEU A 140 -3.59 -29.95 12.17
CA LEU A 140 -3.44 -28.58 12.66
C LEU A 140 -4.77 -27.82 12.75
N HIS A 141 -5.91 -28.51 12.67
CA HIS A 141 -7.21 -27.89 12.85
C HIS A 141 -7.31 -27.16 14.21
N PRO A 142 -7.97 -25.99 14.30
CA PRO A 142 -8.13 -25.21 15.53
C PRO A 142 -8.47 -26.02 16.79
N CYS A 143 -9.39 -26.98 16.69
CA CYS A 143 -9.76 -27.86 17.82
C CYS A 143 -8.59 -28.74 18.32
N VAL A 144 -7.70 -29.18 17.42
CA VAL A 144 -6.48 -29.90 17.78
C VAL A 144 -5.47 -28.94 18.39
N CYS A 145 -5.32 -27.74 17.84
CA CYS A 145 -4.45 -26.69 18.41
C CYS A 145 -4.92 -26.19 19.79
N LEU A 146 -6.20 -26.37 20.17
CA LEU A 146 -6.65 -26.12 21.54
C LEU A 146 -6.05 -27.12 22.52
N THR A 147 -6.08 -28.42 22.22
CA THR A 147 -5.61 -29.47 23.15
C THR A 147 -4.11 -29.77 23.03
N GLU A 148 -3.57 -29.83 21.80
CA GLU A 148 -2.22 -30.29 21.50
C GLU A 148 -1.22 -29.15 21.38
N THR A 149 -0.30 -29.05 22.35
CA THR A 149 0.73 -28.00 22.39
C THR A 149 1.64 -28.00 21.15
N ASN A 150 2.03 -29.17 20.64
CA ASN A 150 2.88 -29.22 19.44
C ASN A 150 2.13 -28.76 18.18
N ALA A 151 0.85 -29.14 18.00
CA ALA A 151 0.04 -28.64 16.88
C ALA A 151 -0.10 -27.12 16.95
N ARG A 152 -0.37 -26.58 18.15
CA ARG A 152 -0.47 -25.14 18.41
C ARG A 152 0.83 -24.40 18.10
N LEU A 153 1.97 -24.90 18.56
CA LEU A 153 3.29 -24.31 18.30
C LEU A 153 3.63 -24.35 16.80
N LEU A 154 3.35 -25.46 16.11
CA LEU A 154 3.60 -25.61 14.68
C LEU A 154 2.74 -24.65 13.86
N ALA A 155 1.44 -24.55 14.16
CA ALA A 155 0.55 -23.60 13.51
C ALA A 155 0.98 -22.14 13.78
N HIS A 156 1.25 -21.79 15.04
CA HIS A 156 1.61 -20.42 15.44
C HIS A 156 2.92 -19.97 14.77
N SER A 157 3.93 -20.83 14.75
CA SER A 157 5.22 -20.53 14.12
C SER A 157 5.20 -20.56 12.59
N SER A 158 4.28 -21.32 11.98
CA SER A 158 4.00 -21.22 10.54
C SER A 158 3.42 -19.85 10.19
N ILE A 159 2.44 -19.39 10.97
CA ILE A 159 1.84 -18.05 10.83
C ILE A 159 2.88 -16.95 11.15
N GLY A 160 3.74 -17.17 12.14
CA GLY A 160 4.82 -16.25 12.51
C GLY A 160 5.84 -16.03 11.40
N VAL A 161 6.34 -17.10 10.76
CA VAL A 161 7.20 -17.00 9.57
C VAL A 161 6.49 -16.26 8.44
N LEU A 162 5.22 -16.59 8.17
CA LEU A 162 4.42 -15.89 7.15
C LEU A 162 4.24 -14.40 7.47
N HIS A 163 4.04 -14.04 8.74
CA HIS A 163 3.90 -12.66 9.20
C HIS A 163 5.19 -11.86 9.04
N ASN A 164 6.34 -12.44 9.40
CA ASN A 164 7.64 -11.77 9.21
C ASN A 164 7.95 -11.58 7.72
N MET A 165 7.69 -12.60 6.90
CA MET A 165 7.88 -12.53 5.45
C MET A 165 7.01 -11.46 4.77
N ILE A 166 5.75 -11.23 5.16
CA ILE A 166 4.91 -10.18 4.55
C ILE A 166 5.28 -8.77 4.98
N ASN A 167 5.84 -8.60 6.19
CA ASN A 167 6.40 -7.31 6.62
C ASN A 167 7.70 -6.97 5.87
N HIS A 168 8.57 -7.96 5.62
CA HIS A 168 9.81 -7.77 4.85
C HIS A 168 9.60 -7.69 3.34
N VAL A 169 8.64 -8.43 2.76
CA VAL A 169 8.43 -8.54 1.31
C VAL A 169 6.96 -8.23 0.95
N PRO A 170 6.48 -6.96 1.00
CA PRO A 170 5.04 -6.68 0.93
C PRO A 170 4.33 -7.13 -0.37
N ASN A 171 5.04 -7.22 -1.51
CA ASN A 171 4.49 -7.75 -2.76
C ASN A 171 4.08 -9.24 -2.67
N ILE A 172 4.51 -9.97 -1.62
CA ILE A 172 4.15 -11.37 -1.36
C ILE A 172 2.67 -11.59 -1.06
N ARG A 173 1.94 -10.53 -0.70
CA ARG A 173 0.49 -10.57 -0.44
C ARG A 173 -0.30 -11.29 -1.55
N SER A 174 0.06 -11.02 -2.81
CA SER A 174 -0.58 -11.66 -3.97
C SER A 174 -0.34 -13.18 -4.01
N VAL A 175 0.84 -13.64 -3.59
CA VAL A 175 1.18 -15.07 -3.44
C VAL A 175 0.34 -15.68 -2.31
N TYR A 176 0.25 -15.02 -1.15
CA TYR A 176 -0.51 -15.53 0.00
C TYR A 176 -1.99 -15.71 -0.33
N ARG A 177 -2.60 -14.75 -1.04
CA ARG A 177 -3.98 -14.88 -1.52
C ARG A 177 -4.13 -16.05 -2.50
N ARG A 178 -3.24 -16.19 -3.49
CA ARG A 178 -3.26 -17.33 -4.45
C ARG A 178 -3.05 -18.69 -3.78
N SER A 179 -2.23 -18.78 -2.73
CA SER A 179 -2.04 -20.00 -1.91
C SER A 179 -3.25 -20.35 -1.02
N GLY A 180 -4.34 -19.57 -1.07
CA GLY A 180 -5.52 -19.77 -0.25
C GLY A 180 -5.34 -19.35 1.21
N GLY A 181 -4.46 -18.39 1.49
CA GLY A 181 -4.12 -17.97 2.85
C GLY A 181 -5.31 -17.50 3.69
N VAL A 182 -6.28 -16.80 3.08
CA VAL A 182 -7.53 -16.43 3.77
C VAL A 182 -8.31 -17.67 4.22
N ARG A 183 -8.42 -18.69 3.36
CA ARG A 183 -9.10 -19.98 3.68
C ARG A 183 -8.36 -20.76 4.77
N ALA A 184 -7.02 -20.68 4.79
CA ALA A 184 -6.19 -21.36 5.78
C ALA A 184 -6.27 -20.70 7.17
N LEU A 185 -6.30 -19.36 7.23
CA LEU A 185 -6.26 -18.63 8.49
C LEU A 185 -7.64 -18.45 9.15
N LEU A 186 -8.72 -18.36 8.36
CA LEU A 186 -10.05 -18.08 8.87
C LEU A 186 -10.52 -19.04 9.99
N PRO A 187 -10.33 -20.38 9.89
CA PRO A 187 -10.72 -21.31 10.96
C PRO A 187 -10.12 -20.98 12.32
N PHE A 188 -8.85 -20.52 12.37
CA PHE A 188 -8.15 -20.21 13.62
C PHE A 188 -8.79 -19.05 14.39
N VAL A 189 -9.44 -18.15 13.65
CA VAL A 189 -10.12 -16.96 14.17
C VAL A 189 -11.57 -17.26 14.52
N THR A 190 -12.29 -18.03 13.69
CA THR A 190 -13.72 -18.36 13.90
C THR A 190 -14.00 -19.45 14.92
N ALA A 191 -13.01 -20.24 15.33
CA ALA A 191 -13.22 -21.35 16.26
C ALA A 191 -13.83 -20.88 17.60
N SER A 192 -14.95 -21.49 18.03
CA SER A 192 -15.49 -21.22 19.37
C SER A 192 -14.50 -21.68 20.44
N LEU A 193 -14.18 -20.81 21.39
CA LEU A 193 -13.48 -21.22 22.62
C LEU A 193 -14.46 -21.73 23.68
N ASP A 194 -15.74 -21.39 23.54
CA ASP A 194 -16.77 -21.68 24.51
C ASP A 194 -17.44 -23.02 24.19
N GLY A 195 -17.59 -23.85 25.23
CA GLY A 195 -18.56 -24.96 25.25
C GLY A 195 -18.06 -26.36 24.88
N SER A 196 -16.77 -26.58 24.63
CA SER A 196 -16.23 -27.95 24.48
C SER A 196 -15.95 -28.57 25.85
N PRO A 197 -16.71 -29.59 26.31
CA PRO A 197 -16.50 -30.20 27.62
C PRO A 197 -15.13 -30.89 27.69
N GLY A 198 -14.30 -30.49 28.65
CA GLY A 198 -12.96 -31.05 28.86
C GLY A 198 -11.78 -30.20 28.38
N VAL A 199 -12.01 -29.00 27.82
CA VAL A 199 -10.91 -28.05 27.54
C VAL A 199 -10.43 -27.40 28.83
N ASP A 200 -9.14 -27.58 29.15
CA ASP A 200 -8.47 -26.89 30.26
C ASP A 200 -8.49 -25.36 30.02
N PRO A 201 -8.95 -24.54 30.98
CA PRO A 201 -8.85 -23.08 30.92
C PRO A 201 -7.45 -22.55 30.57
N GLN A 202 -6.36 -23.23 30.98
CA GLN A 202 -4.99 -22.85 30.62
C GLN A 202 -4.72 -23.05 29.12
N CYS A 203 -5.20 -24.16 28.54
CA CYS A 203 -5.09 -24.42 27.09
C CYS A 203 -5.83 -23.36 26.25
N ALA A 204 -7.00 -22.90 26.72
CA ALA A 204 -7.74 -21.83 26.06
C ALA A 204 -6.97 -20.49 26.06
N VAL A 205 -6.26 -20.16 27.14
CA VAL A 205 -5.37 -18.97 27.19
C VAL A 205 -4.23 -19.09 26.19
N HIS A 206 -3.54 -20.23 26.12
CA HIS A 206 -2.44 -20.42 25.18
C HIS A 206 -2.86 -20.34 23.71
N TYR A 207 -4.13 -20.60 23.39
CA TYR A 207 -4.65 -20.45 22.03
C TYR A 207 -4.85 -18.97 21.61
N LEU A 208 -4.95 -18.03 22.56
CA LEU A 208 -5.15 -16.61 22.26
C LEU A 208 -4.00 -16.02 21.44
N SER A 209 -2.77 -16.48 21.65
CA SER A 209 -1.62 -16.04 20.85
C SER A 209 -1.67 -16.53 19.40
N LEU A 210 -2.04 -17.80 19.18
CA LEU A 210 -2.29 -18.35 17.85
C LEU A 210 -3.43 -17.60 17.13
N ARG A 211 -4.53 -17.30 17.83
CA ARG A 211 -5.63 -16.50 17.28
C ARG A 211 -5.18 -15.09 16.90
N THR A 212 -4.42 -14.43 17.76
CA THR A 212 -3.91 -13.08 17.51
C THR A 212 -2.97 -13.10 16.30
N ALA A 213 -2.08 -14.09 16.19
CA ALA A 213 -1.24 -14.30 15.01
C ALA A 213 -2.06 -14.39 13.72
N ALA A 214 -3.11 -15.22 13.71
CA ALA A 214 -3.98 -15.42 12.56
C ALA A 214 -4.74 -14.15 12.17
N LEU A 215 -5.22 -13.38 13.16
CA LEU A 215 -5.87 -12.08 12.96
C LEU A 215 -4.93 -11.02 12.38
N LEU A 216 -3.72 -10.89 12.95
CA LEU A 216 -2.70 -9.95 12.49
C LEU A 216 -2.31 -10.26 11.03
N LEU A 217 -2.08 -11.53 10.69
CA LEU A 217 -1.77 -11.92 9.31
C LEU A 217 -2.98 -11.73 8.36
N LEU A 218 -4.21 -12.06 8.79
CA LEU A 218 -5.41 -11.79 7.99
C LEU A 218 -5.61 -10.31 7.69
N SER A 219 -5.22 -9.40 8.59
CA SER A 219 -5.33 -7.95 8.38
C SER A 219 -4.60 -7.43 7.13
N PHE A 220 -3.56 -8.15 6.67
CA PHE A 220 -2.88 -7.85 5.40
C PHE A 220 -3.61 -8.45 4.18
N LEU A 221 -4.29 -9.59 4.34
CA LEU A 221 -4.79 -10.38 3.21
C LEU A 221 -6.19 -9.95 2.77
N VAL A 222 -7.09 -9.77 3.72
CA VAL A 222 -8.53 -9.58 3.49
C VAL A 222 -8.81 -8.35 2.61
N ASP A 223 -9.71 -8.49 1.63
CA ASP A 223 -10.21 -7.37 0.80
C ASP A 223 -11.56 -6.80 1.29
N GLU A 224 -12.02 -5.67 0.74
CA GLU A 224 -13.25 -5.00 1.22
C GLU A 224 -14.53 -5.84 1.12
N ASN A 225 -14.57 -6.85 0.24
CA ASN A 225 -15.72 -7.75 0.07
C ASN A 225 -15.69 -8.85 1.13
N GLU A 226 -14.57 -9.57 1.25
CA GLU A 226 -14.35 -10.58 2.30
C GLU A 226 -14.55 -9.98 3.70
N ASN A 227 -14.03 -8.76 3.90
CA ASN A 227 -14.14 -8.00 5.13
C ASN A 227 -15.60 -7.80 5.59
N ALA A 228 -16.54 -7.61 4.65
CA ALA A 228 -17.95 -7.45 4.98
C ALA A 228 -18.57 -8.74 5.57
N THR A 229 -18.03 -9.91 5.24
CA THR A 229 -18.47 -11.21 5.78
C THR A 229 -17.77 -11.53 7.12
N LEU A 230 -16.55 -11.05 7.32
CA LEU A 230 -15.79 -11.28 8.55
C LEU A 230 -16.25 -10.40 9.73
N HIS A 231 -16.69 -9.17 9.46
CA HIS A 231 -16.98 -8.16 10.50
C HIS A 231 -18.45 -8.04 10.92
N THR A 232 -19.30 -9.04 10.61
CA THR A 232 -20.76 -9.00 10.86
C THR A 232 -21.16 -8.56 12.29
N ASN A 233 -20.36 -8.90 13.31
CA ASN A 233 -20.63 -8.61 14.73
C ASN A 233 -19.53 -7.79 15.44
N ASP A 234 -18.60 -7.15 14.71
CA ASP A 234 -17.41 -6.45 15.27
C ASP A 234 -16.49 -7.27 16.20
N SER A 235 -16.73 -8.57 16.42
CA SER A 235 -16.09 -9.38 17.47
C SER A 235 -14.56 -9.38 17.44
N TYR A 236 -13.96 -9.42 16.24
CA TYR A 236 -12.50 -9.41 16.07
C TYR A 236 -11.87 -8.04 16.35
N ILE A 237 -12.63 -6.96 16.14
CA ILE A 237 -12.20 -5.59 16.50
C ILE A 237 -12.15 -5.49 18.03
N VAL A 238 -13.22 -5.89 18.71
CA VAL A 238 -13.29 -5.91 20.18
C VAL A 238 -12.19 -6.78 20.77
N TYR A 239 -11.92 -7.94 20.16
CA TYR A 239 -10.83 -8.84 20.57
C TYR A 239 -9.44 -8.17 20.50
N LEU A 240 -9.09 -7.55 19.37
CA LEU A 240 -7.78 -6.90 19.21
C LEU A 240 -7.63 -5.64 20.08
N LEU A 241 -8.70 -4.87 20.28
CA LEU A 241 -8.68 -3.72 21.21
C LEU A 241 -8.54 -4.18 22.67
N THR A 242 -9.16 -5.31 23.04
CA THR A 242 -8.95 -5.94 24.35
C THR A 242 -7.51 -6.41 24.52
N ALA A 243 -6.91 -7.01 23.49
CA ALA A 243 -5.51 -7.41 23.50
C ALA A 243 -4.55 -6.21 23.64
N LEU A 244 -4.83 -5.10 22.94
CA LEU A 244 -4.07 -3.85 23.07
C LEU A 244 -4.17 -3.27 24.48
N SER A 245 -5.38 -3.24 25.05
CA SER A 245 -5.61 -2.77 26.43
C SER A 245 -4.83 -3.61 27.46
N ASP A 246 -4.84 -4.94 27.30
CA ASP A 246 -4.07 -5.88 28.13
C ASP A 246 -2.55 -5.69 27.97
N ALA A 247 -2.08 -5.41 26.75
CA ALA A 247 -0.66 -5.15 26.46
C ALA A 247 -0.16 -3.80 27.00
N LEU A 248 -1.02 -2.79 27.14
CA LEU A 248 -0.66 -1.45 27.65
C LEU A 248 -0.59 -1.35 29.19
N VAL A 249 -0.96 -2.40 29.94
CA VAL A 249 -0.91 -2.40 31.41
C VAL A 249 0.50 -2.69 31.97
N PRO A 250 1.29 -3.66 31.46
CA PRO A 250 2.64 -3.91 31.94
C PRO A 250 3.65 -2.87 31.42
N VAL A 251 4.67 -2.56 32.23
CA VAL A 251 5.78 -1.65 31.87
C VAL A 251 6.55 -2.08 30.60
N SER A 252 6.47 -3.35 30.22
CA SER A 252 7.06 -3.91 29.00
C SER A 252 6.23 -3.72 27.74
N ASN A 253 5.03 -3.14 27.82
CA ASN A 253 4.05 -3.01 26.73
C ASN A 253 3.73 -4.33 26.00
N TYR A 254 3.78 -5.46 26.72
CA TYR A 254 3.64 -6.80 26.15
C TYR A 254 2.60 -7.60 26.93
N SER A 255 1.59 -8.12 26.22
CA SER A 255 0.61 -9.02 26.80
C SER A 255 1.18 -10.44 26.87
N THR A 256 1.32 -10.99 28.08
CA THR A 256 1.63 -12.42 28.27
C THR A 256 0.46 -13.34 27.94
N LYS A 257 -0.77 -12.80 27.94
CA LYS A 257 -2.02 -13.52 27.65
C LYS A 257 -2.26 -13.65 26.14
N TYR A 258 -2.06 -12.58 25.40
CA TYR A 258 -2.25 -12.55 23.94
C TYR A 258 -0.94 -12.79 23.18
N GLY A 259 0.23 -12.61 23.80
CA GLY A 259 1.53 -12.96 23.23
C GLY A 259 2.10 -11.95 22.23
N TYR A 260 1.71 -10.68 22.30
CA TYR A 260 2.12 -9.61 21.39
C TYR A 260 2.43 -8.30 22.13
N GLN A 261 3.29 -7.49 21.52
CA GLN A 261 3.57 -6.12 21.95
C GLN A 261 2.44 -5.16 21.52
N ALA A 262 2.25 -4.07 22.27
CA ALA A 262 1.26 -3.04 21.95
C ALA A 262 1.50 -2.42 20.55
N GLU A 263 2.77 -2.25 20.16
CA GLU A 263 3.18 -1.76 18.84
C GLU A 263 2.70 -2.66 17.69
N GLU A 264 2.83 -3.98 17.84
CA GLU A 264 2.36 -4.96 16.84
C GLU A 264 0.84 -4.96 16.72
N LEU A 265 0.14 -4.87 17.86
CA LEU A 265 -1.31 -4.81 17.92
C LEU A 265 -1.85 -3.51 17.29
N LEU A 266 -1.18 -2.37 17.50
CA LEU A 266 -1.50 -1.10 16.85
C LEU A 266 -1.32 -1.17 15.33
N VAL A 267 -0.25 -1.81 14.83
CA VAL A 267 -0.04 -2.02 13.39
C VAL A 267 -1.12 -2.93 12.79
N GLY A 268 -1.50 -4.02 13.49
CA GLY A 268 -2.61 -4.88 13.07
C GLY A 268 -3.96 -4.17 13.01
N LEU A 269 -4.27 -3.35 14.01
CA LEU A 269 -5.47 -2.51 14.05
C LEU A 269 -5.44 -1.43 12.95
N GLN A 270 -4.27 -0.87 12.63
CA GLN A 270 -4.09 0.05 11.51
C GLN A 270 -4.35 -0.62 10.16
N ASN A 271 -3.81 -1.82 9.92
CA ASN A 271 -4.08 -2.60 8.71
C ASN A 271 -5.57 -2.94 8.58
N LEU A 272 -6.19 -3.37 9.68
CA LEU A 272 -7.63 -3.62 9.75
C LEU A 272 -8.45 -2.37 9.45
N ALA A 273 -7.94 -1.17 9.78
CA ALA A 273 -8.55 0.10 9.45
C ALA A 273 -8.42 0.51 7.96
N GLY A 274 -7.80 -0.29 7.08
CA GLY A 274 -7.68 -0.02 5.64
C GLY A 274 -9.02 0.32 4.96
N PRO A 275 -10.07 -0.52 5.07
CA PRO A 275 -11.43 -0.22 4.64
C PRO A 275 -12.12 0.86 5.48
N ASP A 276 -12.88 1.77 4.86
CA ASP A 276 -13.59 2.83 5.59
C ASP A 276 -14.74 2.31 6.47
N LYS A 277 -15.33 1.15 6.13
CA LYS A 277 -16.31 0.45 6.99
C LYS A 277 -15.67 0.05 8.32
N ASN A 278 -14.44 -0.46 8.30
CA ASN A 278 -13.73 -0.87 9.51
C ASN A 278 -13.33 0.32 10.36
N LYS A 279 -12.95 1.46 9.77
CA LYS A 279 -12.68 2.70 10.55
C LYS A 279 -13.89 3.06 11.41
N LYS A 280 -15.10 3.05 10.83
CA LYS A 280 -16.35 3.32 11.56
C LYS A 280 -16.62 2.30 12.66
N ALA A 281 -16.40 1.00 12.39
CA ALA A 281 -16.54 -0.06 13.39
C ALA A 281 -15.52 0.06 14.54
N LEU A 282 -14.26 0.40 14.24
CA LEU A 282 -13.21 0.67 15.23
C LEU A 282 -13.58 1.85 16.13
N ILE A 283 -14.03 2.97 15.55
CA ILE A 283 -14.46 4.16 16.29
C ILE A 283 -15.68 3.84 17.19
N LYS A 284 -16.67 3.10 16.67
CA LYS A 284 -17.83 2.61 17.42
C LYS A 284 -17.45 1.75 18.63
N ASN A 285 -16.35 1.00 18.55
CA ASN A 285 -15.84 0.13 19.62
C ASN A 285 -14.68 0.78 20.41
N ASP A 286 -14.72 2.11 20.61
CA ASP A 286 -13.79 2.88 21.45
C ASP A 286 -12.31 2.88 21.03
N ALA A 287 -11.96 2.61 19.76
CA ALA A 287 -10.56 2.65 19.31
C ALA A 287 -9.88 4.00 19.60
N MET A 288 -10.61 5.12 19.51
CA MET A 288 -10.09 6.46 19.82
C MET A 288 -9.57 6.57 21.27
N LYS A 289 -10.23 5.91 22.23
CA LYS A 289 -9.82 5.88 23.63
C LYS A 289 -8.55 5.04 23.82
N HIS A 290 -8.49 3.86 23.19
CA HIS A 290 -7.31 2.98 23.25
C HIS A 290 -6.07 3.66 22.66
N ILE A 291 -6.22 4.42 21.58
CA ILE A 291 -5.16 5.26 21.01
C ILE A 291 -4.72 6.34 22.00
N GLN A 292 -5.65 7.06 22.62
CA GLN A 292 -5.32 8.09 23.60
C GLN A 292 -4.50 7.49 24.76
N THR A 293 -4.93 6.36 25.32
CA THR A 293 -4.20 5.64 26.38
C THR A 293 -2.80 5.20 25.93
N ALA A 294 -2.63 4.70 24.70
CA ALA A 294 -1.30 4.33 24.18
C ALA A 294 -0.35 5.55 24.09
N LEU A 295 -0.87 6.73 23.75
CA LEU A 295 -0.09 7.98 23.71
C LEU A 295 0.23 8.52 25.11
N GLU A 296 -0.69 8.35 26.07
CA GLU A 296 -0.47 8.67 27.48
C GLU A 296 0.62 7.78 28.09
N VAL A 297 0.54 6.46 27.89
CA VAL A 297 1.58 5.49 28.30
C VAL A 297 2.94 5.83 27.68
N ALA A 298 2.99 6.14 26.38
CA ALA A 298 4.23 6.57 25.74
C ALA A 298 4.82 7.85 26.37
N CYS A 299 3.98 8.82 26.77
CA CYS A 299 4.42 10.00 27.49
C CYS A 299 4.97 9.68 28.89
N GLU A 300 4.32 8.80 29.64
CA GLU A 300 4.77 8.36 30.97
C GLU A 300 6.10 7.62 30.91
N MET A 301 6.29 6.74 29.92
CA MET A 301 7.54 6.04 29.67
C MET A 301 8.70 7.01 29.36
N LYS A 302 8.44 8.04 28.56
CA LYS A 302 9.46 9.02 28.12
C LYS A 302 9.78 10.07 29.17
N PHE A 303 8.79 10.46 29.97
CA PHE A 303 8.91 11.46 31.04
C PHE A 303 8.47 10.88 32.40
N PRO A 304 9.17 9.83 32.90
CA PRO A 304 8.76 9.17 34.13
C PRO A 304 8.84 10.13 35.31
N TYR A 305 7.80 10.12 36.15
CA TYR A 305 7.79 10.90 37.38
C TYR A 305 8.93 10.47 38.31
N LYS A 306 9.82 11.40 38.64
CA LYS A 306 10.93 11.18 39.57
C LYS A 306 10.63 11.87 40.90
N PRO A 307 10.24 11.15 41.96
CA PRO A 307 10.25 11.70 43.30
C PRO A 307 11.69 12.02 43.72
N GLU A 308 11.88 13.11 44.46
CA GLU A 308 13.22 13.57 44.86
C GLU A 308 13.96 12.50 45.69
N GLY A 309 15.25 12.31 45.40
CA GLY A 309 16.14 11.43 46.17
C GLY A 309 16.24 9.97 45.70
N LEU A 310 15.46 9.53 44.70
CA LEU A 310 15.50 8.14 44.20
C LEU A 310 16.09 8.02 42.78
N THR A 311 17.27 7.41 42.69
CA THR A 311 17.84 6.93 41.42
C THR A 311 17.12 5.65 40.96
N ILE A 312 16.04 5.84 40.21
CA ILE A 312 15.41 4.75 39.46
C ILE A 312 16.42 4.27 38.40
N LYS A 313 16.94 3.04 38.55
CA LYS A 313 17.66 2.36 37.46
C LYS A 313 16.64 2.07 36.34
N PRO A 314 16.92 2.42 35.08
CA PRO A 314 16.09 1.97 33.96
C PRO A 314 15.96 0.44 33.99
N ALA A 315 14.76 -0.08 33.78
CA ALA A 315 14.58 -1.52 33.59
C ALA A 315 15.30 -1.93 32.30
N ALA A 316 16.03 -3.05 32.31
CA ALA A 316 16.83 -3.50 31.16
C ALA A 316 16.00 -3.85 29.91
N PHE A 317 14.68 -3.93 30.05
CA PHE A 317 13.71 -4.18 28.98
C PHE A 317 12.62 -3.10 29.04
N GLN A 318 12.82 -2.01 28.30
CA GLN A 318 11.77 -1.01 28.02
C GLN A 318 11.46 -1.05 26.53
N SER A 319 10.16 -1.10 26.19
CA SER A 319 9.71 -0.79 24.82
C SER A 319 10.06 0.67 24.50
N ASP A 320 10.32 0.98 23.23
CA ASP A 320 10.68 2.33 22.82
C ASP A 320 9.45 3.25 22.85
N PRO A 321 9.42 4.29 23.73
CA PRO A 321 8.28 5.20 23.79
C PRO A 321 8.04 5.94 22.47
N ASP A 322 9.08 6.20 21.69
CA ASP A 322 8.91 6.80 20.37
C ASP A 322 8.26 5.81 19.39
N ALA A 323 8.65 4.54 19.38
CA ALA A 323 8.00 3.52 18.57
C ALA A 323 6.50 3.37 18.91
N LEU A 324 6.16 3.26 20.21
CA LEU A 324 4.76 3.17 20.66
C LEU A 324 3.94 4.38 20.23
N ALA A 325 4.46 5.59 20.47
CA ALA A 325 3.81 6.83 20.05
C ALA A 325 3.62 6.90 18.52
N GLU A 326 4.63 6.49 17.75
CA GLU A 326 4.56 6.49 16.28
C GLU A 326 3.44 5.57 15.76
N LYS A 327 3.30 4.35 16.32
CA LYS A 327 2.25 3.41 15.88
C LYS A 327 0.86 3.88 16.29
N ALA A 328 0.71 4.42 17.50
CA ALA A 328 -0.55 5.00 17.97
C ALA A 328 -0.99 6.21 17.12
N LEU A 329 -0.07 7.12 16.77
CA LEU A 329 -0.36 8.25 15.88
C LEU A 329 -0.69 7.79 14.44
N ASN A 330 0.00 6.78 13.91
CA ASN A 330 -0.30 6.25 12.57
C ASN A 330 -1.68 5.59 12.50
N PHE A 331 -2.05 4.83 13.53
CA PHE A 331 -3.39 4.27 13.66
C PHE A 331 -4.44 5.38 13.77
N LEU A 332 -4.18 6.43 14.56
CA LEU A 332 -5.06 7.61 14.66
C LEU A 332 -5.29 8.26 13.30
N TRP A 333 -4.22 8.62 12.58
CA TRP A 333 -4.31 9.28 11.28
C TRP A 333 -5.10 8.43 10.29
N THR A 334 -4.92 7.10 10.33
CA THR A 334 -5.69 6.17 9.49
C THR A 334 -7.20 6.24 9.78
N LEU A 335 -7.61 6.40 11.04
CA LEU A 335 -9.03 6.60 11.40
C LEU A 335 -9.59 7.98 10.99
N LEU A 336 -8.76 9.02 10.86
CA LEU A 336 -9.23 10.40 10.58
C LEU A 336 -9.94 10.57 9.23
N PHE A 337 -9.76 9.62 8.31
CA PHE A 337 -10.39 9.67 6.99
C PHE A 337 -11.91 9.40 6.99
N VAL A 338 -12.53 9.15 8.14
CA VAL A 338 -14.01 9.14 8.31
C VAL A 338 -14.47 10.20 9.32
N PRO A 339 -15.55 10.96 9.06
CA PRO A 339 -15.95 12.10 9.90
C PRO A 339 -16.23 11.76 11.36
N GLU A 340 -16.68 10.54 11.65
CA GLU A 340 -17.01 10.08 13.00
C GLU A 340 -15.84 10.18 13.99
N SER A 341 -14.60 10.11 13.50
CA SER A 341 -13.38 10.24 14.30
C SER A 341 -13.11 11.67 14.79
N HIS A 342 -13.63 12.70 14.11
CA HIS A 342 -13.28 14.10 14.40
C HIS A 342 -13.92 14.59 15.72
N ALA A 343 -14.99 13.93 16.18
CA ALA A 343 -15.68 14.26 17.43
C ALA A 343 -14.76 14.17 18.67
N SER A 344 -13.81 13.22 18.69
CA SER A 344 -12.83 13.07 19.78
C SER A 344 -11.66 14.05 19.71
N LEU A 345 -11.54 14.83 18.63
CA LEU A 345 -10.40 15.72 18.34
C LEU A 345 -10.84 17.17 18.07
N THR A 346 -11.98 17.55 18.65
CA THR A 346 -12.50 18.93 18.64
C THR A 346 -11.46 19.92 19.16
N PRO A 347 -11.41 21.16 18.65
CA PRO A 347 -10.48 22.19 19.13
C PRO A 347 -10.59 22.38 20.64
N GLY A 348 -9.48 22.22 21.36
CA GLY A 348 -9.45 22.37 22.81
C GLY A 348 -9.85 21.13 23.62
N SER A 349 -10.06 19.96 23.01
CA SER A 349 -10.12 18.68 23.73
C SER A 349 -8.73 18.24 24.23
N ASP A 350 -8.69 17.44 25.30
CA ASP A 350 -7.42 16.91 25.84
C ASP A 350 -6.68 16.02 24.84
N PHE A 351 -7.39 15.14 24.15
CA PHE A 351 -6.81 14.30 23.13
C PHE A 351 -6.23 15.14 21.97
N ARG A 352 -6.90 16.24 21.58
CA ARG A 352 -6.34 17.16 20.59
C ARG A 352 -5.08 17.85 21.10
N ARG A 353 -5.06 18.35 22.35
CA ARG A 353 -3.86 18.92 22.99
C ARG A 353 -2.70 17.92 23.03
N LEU A 354 -2.97 16.66 23.34
CA LEU A 354 -1.98 15.60 23.39
C LEU A 354 -1.32 15.40 22.02
N VAL A 355 -2.11 15.24 20.96
CA VAL A 355 -1.61 15.12 19.57
C VAL A 355 -0.87 16.39 19.12
N ASP A 356 -1.36 17.58 19.49
CA ASP A 356 -0.70 18.84 19.16
C ASP A 356 0.69 18.97 19.85
N LYS A 357 0.85 18.42 21.06
CA LYS A 357 2.15 18.31 21.76
C LYS A 357 3.14 17.43 20.99
N PHE A 358 2.73 16.23 20.54
CA PHE A 358 3.60 15.33 19.77
C PHE A 358 4.15 15.97 18.48
N GLY A 359 3.42 16.89 17.84
CA GLY A 359 3.88 17.57 16.63
C GLY A 359 4.81 18.77 16.87
N SER A 360 4.84 19.30 18.09
CA SER A 360 5.57 20.54 18.45
C SER A 360 6.78 20.31 19.38
N ASP A 361 6.73 19.28 20.23
CA ASP A 361 7.78 18.96 21.19
C ASP A 361 8.97 18.25 20.50
N SER A 362 10.11 18.93 20.47
CA SER A 362 11.33 18.49 19.77
C SER A 362 12.02 17.26 20.40
N THR A 363 11.62 16.85 21.60
CA THR A 363 12.14 15.65 22.26
C THR A 363 11.66 14.34 21.63
N TRP A 364 10.50 14.36 20.94
CA TRP A 364 9.98 13.22 20.18
C TRP A 364 10.73 13.00 18.88
N SER A 365 10.80 11.75 18.42
CA SER A 365 11.52 11.39 17.20
C SER A 365 11.01 12.19 15.98
N PRO A 366 11.87 12.46 14.98
CA PRO A 366 11.43 13.08 13.73
C PRO A 366 10.31 12.30 13.02
N SER A 367 10.13 11.02 13.33
CA SER A 367 9.04 10.22 12.81
C SER A 367 7.72 10.58 13.50
N CYS A 368 7.66 10.50 14.83
CA CYS A 368 6.48 10.86 15.63
C CYS A 368 5.98 12.28 15.30
N ARG A 369 6.90 13.25 15.25
CA ARG A 369 6.55 14.64 14.95
C ARG A 369 5.91 14.79 13.56
N ARG A 370 6.42 14.10 12.53
CA ARG A 370 5.85 14.13 11.17
C ARG A 370 4.44 13.56 11.12
N VAL A 371 4.19 12.43 11.79
CA VAL A 371 2.87 11.79 11.85
C VAL A 371 1.86 12.70 12.57
N ALA A 372 2.24 13.29 13.71
CA ALA A 372 1.42 14.26 14.42
C ALA A 372 1.14 15.55 13.61
N GLN A 373 2.14 16.10 12.91
CA GLN A 373 1.96 17.25 12.01
C GLN A 373 1.05 16.92 10.82
N GLY A 374 1.11 15.69 10.31
CA GLY A 374 0.19 15.16 9.29
C GLY A 374 -1.27 15.13 9.76
N ILE A 375 -1.52 14.64 10.98
CA ILE A 375 -2.83 14.71 11.64
C ILE A 375 -3.31 16.17 11.76
N GLN A 376 -2.47 17.08 12.26
CA GLN A 376 -2.81 18.50 12.41
C GLN A 376 -3.18 19.15 11.07
N TRP A 377 -2.50 18.79 9.99
CA TRP A 377 -2.81 19.29 8.65
C TRP A 377 -4.10 18.69 8.07
N HIS A 378 -4.34 17.38 8.27
CA HIS A 378 -5.58 16.72 7.89
C HIS A 378 -6.81 17.37 8.57
N LEU A 379 -6.72 17.62 9.88
CA LEU A 379 -7.79 18.26 10.65
C LEU A 379 -8.04 19.71 10.19
N ARG A 380 -6.99 20.52 9.99
CA ARG A 380 -7.11 21.89 9.47
C ARG A 380 -7.76 21.92 8.08
N THR A 381 -7.33 21.05 7.17
CA THR A 381 -7.85 20.98 5.80
C THR A 381 -9.33 20.57 5.79
N SER A 382 -9.71 19.61 6.64
CA SER A 382 -11.11 19.14 6.75
C SER A 382 -12.05 20.23 7.29
N MET A 383 -11.58 21.05 8.24
CA MET A 383 -12.37 22.18 8.78
C MET A 383 -12.58 23.30 7.75
N ASN A 384 -11.60 23.56 6.88
CA ASN A 384 -11.71 24.57 5.82
C ASN A 384 -12.71 24.18 4.73
N VAL A 385 -12.87 22.88 4.44
CA VAL A 385 -13.89 22.38 3.49
C VAL A 385 -15.30 22.49 4.07
N ALA A 386 -15.45 22.27 5.39
CA ALA A 386 -16.75 22.33 6.07
C ALA A 386 -17.30 23.76 6.29
N SER A 387 -16.48 24.81 6.11
CA SER A 387 -16.83 26.20 6.48
C SER A 387 -17.39 27.07 5.33
N GLY A 388 -17.79 26.47 4.21
CA GLY A 388 -18.86 27.00 3.37
C GLY A 388 -18.57 28.20 2.46
N LEU A 389 -17.32 28.48 2.10
CA LEU A 389 -16.95 29.55 1.14
C LEU A 389 -17.20 29.21 -0.34
N SER A 390 -18.24 28.42 -0.68
CA SER A 390 -18.39 27.78 -1.99
C SER A 390 -18.38 28.75 -3.17
N GLU A 391 -19.32 29.71 -3.23
CA GLU A 391 -19.56 30.48 -4.47
C GLU A 391 -18.37 31.38 -4.89
N ILE A 392 -17.65 31.95 -3.92
CA ILE A 392 -16.44 32.75 -4.18
C ILE A 392 -15.24 31.83 -4.46
N SER A 393 -15.15 30.69 -3.75
CA SER A 393 -14.12 29.66 -4.00
C SER A 393 -14.23 29.08 -5.42
N ASP A 394 -15.44 28.86 -5.94
CA ASP A 394 -15.65 28.25 -7.25
C ASP A 394 -15.27 29.19 -8.39
N GLN A 395 -15.56 30.50 -8.27
CA GLN A 395 -15.11 31.50 -9.24
C GLN A 395 -13.58 31.70 -9.22
N ILE A 396 -12.99 31.82 -8.02
CA ILE A 396 -11.53 31.91 -7.85
C ILE A 396 -10.86 30.63 -8.34
N SER A 397 -11.42 29.45 -8.06
CA SER A 397 -10.92 28.17 -8.54
C SER A 397 -11.00 28.05 -10.07
N GLY A 398 -12.08 28.54 -10.70
CA GLY A 398 -12.20 28.61 -12.15
C GLY A 398 -11.11 29.49 -12.81
N MET A 399 -10.81 30.64 -12.21
CA MET A 399 -9.72 31.52 -12.66
C MET A 399 -8.34 30.88 -12.45
N MET A 400 -8.09 30.37 -11.23
CA MET A 400 -6.85 29.68 -10.86
C MET A 400 -6.61 28.42 -11.69
N SER A 401 -7.65 27.71 -12.12
CA SER A 401 -7.52 26.52 -12.98
C SER A 401 -7.02 26.84 -14.39
N ARG A 402 -7.35 28.02 -14.94
CA ARG A 402 -6.81 28.47 -16.24
C ARG A 402 -5.33 28.83 -16.15
N GLU A 403 -4.89 29.50 -15.08
CA GLU A 403 -3.45 29.71 -14.84
C GLU A 403 -2.72 28.39 -14.55
N ARG A 404 -3.31 27.50 -13.73
CA ARG A 404 -2.71 26.20 -13.40
C ARG A 404 -2.47 25.34 -14.64
N GLN A 405 -3.39 25.32 -15.60
CA GLN A 405 -3.19 24.64 -16.89
C GLN A 405 -1.96 25.15 -17.68
N GLN A 406 -1.56 26.41 -17.53
CA GLN A 406 -0.31 26.92 -18.11
C GLN A 406 0.91 26.59 -17.24
N ARG A 407 0.79 26.63 -15.91
CA ARG A 407 1.86 26.22 -14.97
C ARG A 407 2.21 24.73 -15.09
N TYR A 408 1.23 23.85 -15.34
CA TYR A 408 1.42 22.39 -15.48
C TYR A 408 2.23 21.94 -16.70
N ARG A 409 2.62 22.85 -17.61
CA ARG A 409 3.64 22.54 -18.63
C ARG A 409 5.07 22.72 -18.12
N HIS A 410 5.24 23.41 -16.99
CA HIS A 410 6.52 23.89 -16.48
C HIS A 410 6.74 23.65 -14.98
N GLY A 411 6.02 22.70 -14.36
CA GLY A 411 6.36 22.17 -13.03
C GLY A 411 7.16 20.86 -13.09
N HIS A 412 7.20 20.13 -11.98
CA HIS A 412 7.80 18.80 -11.88
C HIS A 412 6.71 17.71 -11.83
N LEU A 413 7.08 16.44 -12.05
CA LEU A 413 6.21 15.30 -11.73
C LEU A 413 6.54 14.79 -10.34
N MET A 414 5.56 14.72 -9.46
CA MET A 414 5.75 14.13 -8.13
C MET A 414 5.49 12.63 -8.20
N ILE A 415 6.30 11.83 -7.50
CA ILE A 415 6.05 10.39 -7.30
C ILE A 415 5.52 10.16 -5.88
N SER A 416 4.27 9.72 -5.77
CA SER A 416 3.68 9.20 -4.53
C SER A 416 3.70 7.68 -4.53
N TYR A 417 4.22 7.07 -3.46
CA TYR A 417 4.44 5.63 -3.35
C TYR A 417 4.53 5.21 -1.88
N GLN A 418 4.21 3.95 -1.57
CA GLN A 418 4.46 3.42 -0.23
C GLN A 418 5.93 3.00 -0.08
N HIS A 419 6.53 3.24 1.10
CA HIS A 419 7.96 3.03 1.35
C HIS A 419 8.48 1.62 0.96
N SER A 420 7.66 0.59 1.11
CA SER A 420 7.95 -0.79 0.68
C SER A 420 8.29 -0.93 -0.81
N ASN A 421 7.79 -0.01 -1.64
CA ASN A 421 7.97 -0.02 -3.09
C ASN A 421 9.07 0.97 -3.56
N LYS A 422 9.86 1.54 -2.63
CA LYS A 422 10.90 2.55 -2.90
C LYS A 422 11.86 2.17 -4.02
N ASN A 423 12.38 0.95 -4.02
CA ASN A 423 13.43 0.53 -4.96
C ASN A 423 12.95 0.58 -6.42
N VAL A 424 11.73 0.09 -6.69
CA VAL A 424 11.10 0.13 -8.02
C VAL A 424 10.86 1.57 -8.46
N MET A 425 10.37 2.43 -7.55
CA MET A 425 10.03 3.81 -7.87
C MET A 425 11.25 4.72 -8.05
N ILE A 426 12.38 4.40 -7.41
CA ILE A 426 13.68 5.04 -7.72
C ILE A 426 14.10 4.73 -9.15
N LYS A 427 13.96 3.47 -9.62
CA LYS A 427 14.28 3.13 -11.03
C LYS A 427 13.38 3.87 -12.03
N VAL A 428 12.10 4.05 -11.70
CA VAL A 428 11.16 4.88 -12.49
C VAL A 428 11.61 6.35 -12.52
N ARG A 429 11.96 6.93 -11.36
CA ARG A 429 12.50 8.31 -11.25
C ARG A 429 13.73 8.49 -12.13
N ASP A 430 14.70 7.60 -12.00
CA ASP A 430 16.00 7.73 -12.64
C ASP A 430 15.85 7.69 -14.17
N GLN A 431 15.12 6.71 -14.72
CA GLN A 431 14.88 6.62 -16.16
C GLN A 431 14.03 7.77 -16.72
N LEU A 432 13.03 8.28 -15.99
CA LEU A 432 12.30 9.48 -16.40
C LEU A 432 13.20 10.73 -16.39
N THR A 433 14.14 10.81 -15.45
CA THR A 433 15.11 11.92 -15.36
C THR A 433 16.09 11.87 -16.53
N GLU A 434 16.60 10.68 -16.89
CA GLU A 434 17.41 10.45 -18.10
C GLU A 434 16.65 10.83 -19.38
N LEU A 435 15.33 10.63 -19.41
CA LEU A 435 14.45 11.02 -20.52
C LEU A 435 14.08 12.52 -20.53
N GLY A 436 14.59 13.32 -19.59
CA GLY A 436 14.41 14.77 -19.56
C GLY A 436 13.21 15.28 -18.76
N TYR A 437 12.55 14.45 -17.94
CA TYR A 437 11.51 14.91 -17.01
C TYR A 437 12.09 15.41 -15.70
N ARG A 438 11.52 16.48 -15.12
CA ARG A 438 11.83 16.87 -13.73
C ARG A 438 10.97 16.05 -12.79
N ILE A 439 11.60 15.20 -11.99
CA ILE A 439 10.91 14.36 -11.02
C ILE A 439 11.18 14.88 -9.61
N TRP A 440 10.16 14.84 -8.75
CA TRP A 440 10.25 15.09 -7.31
C TRP A 440 9.84 13.82 -6.57
N MET A 441 10.59 13.47 -5.53
CA MET A 441 10.38 12.28 -4.70
C MET A 441 10.88 12.56 -3.27
N ASP A 442 10.22 12.00 -2.25
CA ASP A 442 10.53 12.20 -0.83
C ASP A 442 11.97 11.82 -0.40
N VAL A 443 12.73 11.19 -1.30
CA VAL A 443 14.12 10.78 -1.07
C VAL A 443 15.08 11.98 -1.18
N ASP A 444 14.74 13.00 -1.98
CA ASP A 444 15.72 13.96 -2.47
C ASP A 444 15.68 15.34 -1.77
N TYR A 445 14.54 15.76 -1.21
CA TYR A 445 14.37 17.10 -0.63
C TYR A 445 13.54 17.15 0.66
N MET A 446 14.19 16.89 1.79
CA MET A 446 13.59 16.94 3.14
C MET A 446 14.36 17.90 4.08
N ARG A 447 14.38 19.20 3.76
CA ARG A 447 14.90 20.26 4.65
C ARG A 447 13.79 21.21 5.09
N GLY A 448 13.39 21.13 6.35
CA GLY A 448 12.39 22.02 6.95
C GLY A 448 11.18 21.25 7.50
N SER A 449 10.02 21.91 7.50
CA SER A 449 8.74 21.31 7.85
C SER A 449 8.31 20.32 6.77
N PHE A 450 8.14 19.05 7.14
CA PHE A 450 7.75 17.97 6.23
C PHE A 450 6.44 18.29 5.49
N ILE A 451 5.46 18.82 6.23
CA ILE A 451 4.13 19.13 5.69
C ILE A 451 4.19 20.27 4.67
N ASP A 452 4.98 21.32 4.95
CA ASP A 452 5.07 22.46 4.04
C ASP A 452 5.84 22.07 2.76
N ALA A 453 6.90 21.27 2.87
CA ALA A 453 7.64 20.73 1.72
C ALA A 453 6.78 19.80 0.85
N MET A 454 6.02 18.89 1.46
CA MET A 454 5.08 18.00 0.76
C MET A 454 3.93 18.79 0.10
N ALA A 455 3.35 19.76 0.81
CA ALA A 455 2.28 20.59 0.27
C ALA A 455 2.76 21.46 -0.90
N GLN A 456 3.96 22.04 -0.79
CA GLN A 456 4.59 22.79 -1.88
C GLN A 456 4.91 21.88 -3.09
N GLY A 457 5.47 20.69 -2.84
CA GLY A 457 5.73 19.68 -3.87
C GLY A 457 4.47 19.37 -4.67
N ILE A 458 3.37 19.03 -3.99
CA ILE A 458 2.08 18.80 -4.67
C ILE A 458 1.59 20.07 -5.39
N GLN A 459 1.64 21.26 -4.78
CA GLN A 459 1.16 22.50 -5.41
C GLN A 459 1.90 22.89 -6.70
N GLU A 460 3.20 22.58 -6.77
CA GLU A 460 4.06 22.84 -7.93
C GLU A 460 4.09 21.67 -8.95
N ALA A 461 3.45 20.54 -8.62
CA ALA A 461 3.41 19.37 -9.47
C ALA A 461 2.54 19.58 -10.72
N SER A 462 3.09 19.18 -11.87
CA SER A 462 2.41 19.10 -13.18
C SER A 462 1.61 17.81 -13.35
N GLY A 463 1.88 16.81 -12.51
CA GLY A 463 1.24 15.51 -12.50
C GLY A 463 1.78 14.67 -11.34
N LEU A 464 0.98 13.70 -10.88
CA LEU A 464 1.30 12.83 -9.77
C LEU A 464 1.35 11.37 -10.25
N ILE A 465 2.54 10.77 -10.25
CA ILE A 465 2.76 9.36 -10.56
C ILE A 465 2.45 8.55 -9.30
N LEU A 466 1.57 7.55 -9.40
CA LEU A 466 1.09 6.77 -8.26
C LEU A 466 1.65 5.34 -8.30
N GLY A 467 2.50 4.96 -7.35
CA GLY A 467 2.96 3.59 -7.17
C GLY A 467 1.91 2.73 -6.44
N LEU A 468 0.94 2.19 -7.19
CA LEU A 468 -0.21 1.49 -6.64
C LEU A 468 0.11 0.10 -6.09
N SER A 469 -0.29 -0.14 -4.84
CA SER A 469 -0.31 -1.41 -4.13
C SER A 469 -1.39 -1.37 -3.03
N GLN A 470 -1.69 -2.50 -2.40
CA GLN A 470 -2.58 -2.53 -1.23
C GLN A 470 -2.02 -1.65 -0.10
N ALA A 471 -0.70 -1.68 0.10
CA ALA A 471 -0.04 -0.88 1.12
C ALA A 471 -0.09 0.63 0.80
N PHE A 472 -0.05 1.02 -0.48
CA PHE A 472 -0.35 2.39 -0.92
C PHE A 472 -1.80 2.81 -0.60
N LYS A 473 -2.80 1.96 -0.91
CA LYS A 473 -4.21 2.24 -0.62
C LYS A 473 -4.48 2.40 0.89
N ASN A 474 -3.79 1.62 1.72
CA ASN A 474 -3.95 1.63 3.18
C ASN A 474 -3.13 2.76 3.87
N SER A 475 -2.14 3.35 3.19
CA SER A 475 -1.26 4.37 3.78
C SER A 475 -1.99 5.71 3.99
N PRO A 476 -2.02 6.26 5.22
CA PRO A 476 -2.62 7.58 5.47
C PRO A 476 -1.87 8.71 4.77
N HIS A 477 -0.55 8.57 4.57
CA HIS A 477 0.28 9.50 3.82
C HIS A 477 -0.16 9.57 2.36
N CYS A 478 -0.08 8.44 1.63
CA CYS A 478 -0.45 8.36 0.22
C CYS A 478 -1.91 8.77 -0.01
N ARG A 479 -2.83 8.38 0.88
CA ARG A 479 -4.24 8.80 0.83
C ARG A 479 -4.39 10.31 0.99
N GLN A 480 -3.63 10.93 1.88
CA GLN A 480 -3.68 12.38 2.07
C GLN A 480 -3.11 13.13 0.86
N GLU A 481 -1.96 12.69 0.32
CA GLU A 481 -1.33 13.26 -0.88
C GLU A 481 -2.26 13.20 -2.09
N VAL A 482 -2.80 12.02 -2.40
CA VAL A 482 -3.74 11.81 -3.52
C VAL A 482 -5.02 12.64 -3.32
N LYS A 483 -5.59 12.67 -2.11
CA LYS A 483 -6.74 13.55 -1.85
C LYS A 483 -6.37 15.01 -2.08
N TYR A 484 -5.22 15.50 -1.62
CA TYR A 484 -4.86 16.90 -1.79
C TYR A 484 -4.63 17.27 -3.26
N ALA A 485 -3.90 16.43 -4.00
CA ALA A 485 -3.67 16.60 -5.43
C ALA A 485 -4.99 16.57 -6.24
N TYR A 486 -5.96 15.74 -5.84
CA TYR A 486 -7.29 15.72 -6.44
C TYR A 486 -8.03 17.07 -6.27
N HIS A 487 -8.02 17.67 -5.08
CA HIS A 487 -8.64 18.99 -4.85
C HIS A 487 -7.95 20.12 -5.64
N LEU A 488 -6.68 19.96 -5.99
CA LEU A 488 -5.94 20.90 -6.82
C LEU A 488 -6.15 20.69 -8.33
N GLY A 489 -6.80 19.59 -8.74
CA GLY A 489 -7.01 19.25 -10.15
C GLY A 489 -5.77 18.70 -10.86
N ILE A 490 -4.82 18.13 -10.11
CA ILE A 490 -3.56 17.59 -10.65
C ILE A 490 -3.83 16.22 -11.30
N PRO A 491 -3.35 15.96 -12.53
CA PRO A 491 -3.56 14.68 -13.21
C PRO A 491 -2.76 13.53 -12.57
N PHE A 492 -3.34 12.33 -12.59
CA PHE A 492 -2.75 11.12 -12.00
C PHE A 492 -2.26 10.14 -13.07
N PHE A 493 -1.09 9.55 -12.83
CA PHE A 493 -0.45 8.57 -13.71
C PHE A 493 -0.13 7.28 -12.93
N PRO A 494 -1.05 6.30 -12.87
CA PRO A 494 -0.92 5.18 -11.96
C PRO A 494 -0.08 4.03 -12.54
N LEU A 495 0.93 3.60 -11.78
CA LEU A 495 1.73 2.42 -12.02
C LEU A 495 1.27 1.31 -11.07
N GLN A 496 0.80 0.19 -11.60
CA GLN A 496 0.39 -0.96 -10.79
C GLN A 496 1.61 -1.81 -10.42
N LEU A 497 2.03 -1.73 -9.15
CA LEU A 497 3.22 -2.41 -8.62
C LEU A 497 2.92 -3.77 -7.97
N GLU A 498 1.67 -3.99 -7.53
CA GLU A 498 1.22 -5.26 -6.96
C GLU A 498 0.39 -6.06 -7.98
N PRO A 499 0.81 -7.30 -8.34
CA PRO A 499 0.04 -8.18 -9.20
C PRO A 499 -1.36 -8.46 -8.63
N ASN A 500 -2.38 -8.35 -9.47
CA ASN A 500 -3.80 -8.51 -9.12
C ASN A 500 -4.34 -7.49 -8.09
N PHE A 501 -3.62 -6.40 -7.82
CA PHE A 501 -4.21 -5.25 -7.10
C PHE A 501 -5.30 -4.58 -7.94
N THR A 502 -6.44 -4.32 -7.31
CA THR A 502 -7.57 -3.58 -7.90
C THR A 502 -7.88 -2.38 -7.01
N ALA A 503 -7.92 -1.18 -7.58
CA ALA A 503 -8.32 0.00 -6.82
C ALA A 503 -9.83 -0.04 -6.53
N ASP A 504 -10.16 -0.08 -5.25
CA ASP A 504 -11.51 -0.16 -4.69
C ASP A 504 -11.71 0.91 -3.59
N GLY A 505 -12.92 0.97 -3.03
CA GLY A 505 -13.27 1.95 -2.00
C GLY A 505 -12.96 3.39 -2.42
N TRP A 506 -12.22 4.12 -1.56
CA TRP A 506 -11.86 5.52 -1.80
C TRP A 506 -10.96 5.74 -3.02
N LEU A 507 -10.08 4.78 -3.33
CA LEU A 507 -9.09 4.91 -4.41
C LEU A 507 -9.70 4.52 -5.75
N GLY A 508 -10.54 3.48 -5.75
CA GLY A 508 -11.31 3.09 -6.94
C GLY A 508 -12.17 4.23 -7.47
N LEU A 509 -12.82 5.01 -6.59
CA LEU A 509 -13.60 6.19 -7.00
C LEU A 509 -12.76 7.26 -7.71
N LEU A 510 -11.53 7.50 -7.26
CA LEU A 510 -10.63 8.51 -7.84
C LEU A 510 -9.97 8.05 -9.15
N LEU A 511 -9.76 6.75 -9.31
CA LEU A 511 -9.03 6.17 -10.44
C LEU A 511 -9.91 5.44 -11.47
N ALA A 512 -11.24 5.45 -11.32
CA ALA A 512 -12.20 4.65 -12.10
C ALA A 512 -12.11 4.80 -13.64
N ALA A 513 -11.60 5.93 -14.12
CA ALA A 513 -11.48 6.25 -15.55
C ALA A 513 -10.02 6.37 -16.04
N ILE A 514 -9.03 5.97 -15.23
CA ILE A 514 -7.60 6.15 -15.53
C ILE A 514 -6.98 4.81 -15.91
N ILE A 515 -6.21 4.79 -17.01
CA ILE A 515 -5.51 3.59 -17.49
C ILE A 515 -4.24 3.38 -16.66
N TYR A 516 -4.06 2.19 -16.09
CA TYR A 516 -2.87 1.85 -15.29
C TYR A 516 -1.80 1.23 -16.18
N ILE A 517 -0.53 1.52 -15.88
CA ILE A 517 0.61 0.84 -16.50
C ILE A 517 1.09 -0.23 -15.52
N SER A 518 1.16 -1.49 -15.96
CA SER A 518 1.58 -2.61 -15.12
C SER A 518 3.11 -2.66 -14.95
N VAL A 519 3.57 -2.80 -13.71
CA VAL A 519 4.99 -2.93 -13.33
C VAL A 519 5.13 -4.09 -12.33
N PRO A 520 4.99 -5.37 -12.79
CA PRO A 520 4.99 -6.53 -11.89
C PRO A 520 6.32 -6.74 -11.15
N ASP A 521 7.43 -6.31 -11.76
CA ASP A 521 8.78 -6.40 -11.21
C ASP A 521 9.72 -5.35 -11.85
N GLU A 522 10.97 -5.30 -11.38
CA GLU A 522 11.96 -4.31 -11.82
C GLU A 522 12.39 -4.43 -13.28
N SER A 523 12.20 -5.59 -13.92
CA SER A 523 12.53 -5.79 -15.35
C SER A 523 11.48 -5.17 -16.28
N ALA A 524 10.25 -4.96 -15.79
CA ALA A 524 9.19 -4.28 -16.53
C ALA A 524 9.34 -2.75 -16.57
N VAL A 525 10.15 -2.17 -15.68
CA VAL A 525 10.31 -0.70 -15.53
C VAL A 525 10.63 0.01 -16.85
N PRO A 526 11.58 -0.44 -17.70
CA PRO A 526 11.87 0.25 -18.97
C PRO A 526 10.67 0.30 -19.92
N GLY A 527 9.90 -0.78 -20.02
CA GLY A 527 8.68 -0.82 -20.84
C GLY A 527 7.57 0.08 -20.28
N ALA A 528 7.43 0.12 -18.95
CA ALA A 528 6.47 0.98 -18.27
C ALA A 528 6.82 2.46 -18.40
N VAL A 529 8.10 2.83 -18.29
CA VAL A 529 8.58 4.21 -18.47
C VAL A 529 8.35 4.71 -19.90
N LEU A 530 8.52 3.85 -20.92
CA LEU A 530 8.20 4.21 -22.30
C LEU A 530 6.69 4.44 -22.53
N GLN A 531 5.82 3.63 -21.92
CA GLN A 531 4.36 3.87 -21.95
C GLN A 531 4.00 5.15 -21.21
N LEU A 532 4.60 5.38 -20.04
CA LEU A 532 4.38 6.56 -19.21
C LEU A 532 4.83 7.83 -19.93
N LYS A 533 5.98 7.83 -20.62
CA LYS A 533 6.42 8.91 -21.53
C LYS A 533 5.35 9.24 -22.57
N GLY A 534 4.70 8.23 -23.15
CA GLY A 534 3.59 8.39 -24.09
C GLY A 534 2.35 9.04 -23.47
N GLN A 535 2.03 8.74 -22.21
CA GLN A 535 0.93 9.38 -21.48
C GLN A 535 1.26 10.80 -21.00
N LEU A 536 2.50 11.05 -20.59
CA LEU A 536 2.97 12.34 -20.08
C LEU A 536 3.12 13.39 -21.18
N GLY A 537 3.64 13.02 -22.36
CA GLY A 537 4.02 13.99 -23.38
C GLY A 537 5.00 15.03 -22.83
N ASP A 538 4.69 16.32 -22.97
CA ASP A 538 5.51 17.42 -22.44
C ASP A 538 5.28 17.71 -20.94
N ILE A 539 4.34 17.05 -20.26
CA ILE A 539 4.00 17.34 -18.85
C ILE A 539 5.21 17.06 -17.95
N GLY A 540 5.74 18.11 -17.31
CA GLY A 540 6.94 18.04 -16.47
C GLY A 540 8.26 17.84 -17.21
N HIS A 541 8.25 17.84 -18.55
CA HIS A 541 9.46 17.72 -19.37
C HIS A 541 10.27 19.01 -19.38
N ILE A 542 11.60 18.91 -19.43
CA ILE A 542 12.52 20.04 -19.61
C ILE A 542 12.50 20.44 -21.09
N SER A 543 11.43 21.09 -21.54
CA SER A 543 11.35 21.62 -22.90
C SER A 543 12.28 22.82 -23.08
N ARG A 544 12.90 22.89 -24.26
CA ARG A 544 13.90 23.91 -24.65
C ARG A 544 13.32 25.33 -24.74
N ALA A 545 11.99 25.44 -24.83
CA ALA A 545 11.25 26.70 -25.00
C ALA A 545 11.53 27.76 -23.92
N ALA A 546 11.82 27.34 -22.67
CA ALA A 546 12.17 28.26 -21.59
C ALA A 546 13.45 29.08 -21.87
N SER A 547 14.32 28.62 -22.78
CA SER A 547 15.50 29.37 -23.22
C SER A 547 15.20 30.36 -24.35
N GLU A 548 14.11 30.17 -25.11
CA GLU A 548 13.74 31.03 -26.23
C GLU A 548 12.76 32.12 -25.80
N GLU A 549 11.78 31.85 -24.94
CA GLU A 549 10.89 32.89 -24.37
C GLU A 549 11.68 33.91 -23.53
N ALA A 550 12.69 33.48 -22.78
CA ALA A 550 13.58 34.39 -22.05
C ALA A 550 14.38 35.32 -22.99
N VAL A 551 14.69 34.86 -24.20
CA VAL A 551 15.36 35.65 -25.25
C VAL A 551 14.35 36.56 -25.96
N GLU A 552 13.11 36.12 -26.17
CA GLU A 552 12.00 36.93 -26.72
C GLU A 552 11.70 38.14 -25.80
N TYR A 553 11.54 37.91 -24.49
CA TYR A 553 11.35 38.98 -23.50
C TYR A 553 12.56 39.93 -23.42
N SER A 554 13.79 39.41 -23.56
CA SER A 554 15.00 40.24 -23.59
C SER A 554 15.11 41.09 -24.87
N ARG A 555 14.59 40.59 -26.01
CA ARG A 555 14.46 41.36 -27.27
C ARG A 555 13.37 42.42 -27.19
N LEU A 556 12.21 42.09 -26.62
CA LEU A 556 11.10 43.04 -26.42
C LEU A 556 11.48 44.21 -25.51
N LEU A 557 12.34 44.00 -24.51
CA LEU A 557 12.85 45.05 -23.64
C LEU A 557 14.01 45.86 -24.23
N SER A 558 14.57 45.45 -25.39
CA SER A 558 15.65 46.16 -26.09
C SER A 558 15.23 46.81 -27.41
N GLY A 559 14.12 46.39 -28.01
CA GLY A 559 13.44 47.07 -29.12
C GLY A 559 12.45 48.13 -28.63
N GLY A 560 12.90 49.38 -28.49
CA GLY A 560 12.14 50.41 -27.77
C GLY A 560 10.91 51.00 -28.48
N SER A 561 10.08 51.65 -27.65
CA SER A 561 9.16 52.74 -27.99
C SER A 561 8.07 52.50 -29.05
N LEU A 562 6.88 52.05 -28.59
CA LEU A 562 5.61 52.47 -29.18
C LEU A 562 4.63 52.95 -28.11
N THR A 563 4.49 54.27 -28.03
CA THR A 563 3.35 54.95 -27.43
C THR A 563 2.09 54.64 -28.24
N HIS A 564 1.03 54.07 -27.64
CA HIS A 564 -0.36 54.36 -28.04
C HIS A 564 -1.38 53.91 -26.97
N SER A 565 -2.04 54.92 -26.39
CA SER A 565 -3.45 54.98 -25.98
C SER A 565 -4.15 53.73 -25.41
N PHE A 566 -4.36 53.71 -24.09
CA PHE A 566 -5.56 53.12 -23.47
C PHE A 566 -6.34 54.23 -22.73
N PRO A 567 -7.67 54.34 -22.90
CA PRO A 567 -8.49 55.32 -22.17
C PRO A 567 -8.69 54.89 -20.71
N GLY A 568 -8.74 55.87 -19.81
CA GLY A 568 -8.55 55.62 -18.37
C GLY A 568 -9.79 55.21 -17.59
N PHE A 569 -9.53 54.68 -16.39
CA PHE A 569 -10.37 54.84 -15.20
C PHE A 569 -9.49 55.37 -14.06
N PRO A 570 -9.98 56.30 -13.20
CA PRO A 570 -9.17 56.95 -12.19
C PRO A 570 -9.04 56.08 -10.93
N VAL A 571 -7.82 55.94 -10.43
CA VAL A 571 -7.55 55.46 -9.07
C VAL A 571 -6.90 56.62 -8.32
N HIS A 572 -7.52 57.02 -7.20
CA HIS A 572 -6.99 58.07 -6.33
C HIS A 572 -5.67 57.63 -5.68
N SER A 573 -4.80 58.61 -5.46
CA SER A 573 -3.50 58.44 -4.84
C SER A 573 -3.60 58.17 -3.34
N ASP A 574 -2.62 57.43 -2.81
CA ASP A 574 -1.67 57.90 -1.78
C ASP A 574 -1.04 56.71 -1.05
N PHE A 575 0.29 56.51 -1.22
CA PHE A 575 1.26 56.68 -0.14
C PHE A 575 2.71 56.39 -0.60
N SER A 576 3.65 57.13 0.00
CA SER A 576 5.11 56.93 -0.08
C SER A 576 5.58 55.68 0.69
N GLY A 577 6.77 55.09 0.46
CA GLY A 577 7.84 55.42 -0.48
C GLY A 577 9.19 54.78 -0.06
N THR A 578 10.29 55.22 -0.71
CA THR A 578 11.72 55.04 -0.35
C THR A 578 12.44 53.68 -0.50
N ASN A 579 13.45 53.71 -1.39
CA ASN A 579 14.82 53.15 -1.27
C ASN A 579 15.01 51.61 -1.13
N LEU A 580 15.79 50.94 -1.99
CA LEU A 580 17.27 51.03 -1.98
C LEU A 580 17.98 50.49 -3.24
N LYS A 581 18.95 51.29 -3.71
CA LYS A 581 20.26 50.97 -4.33
C LYS A 581 20.41 49.80 -5.33
N ARG A 582 20.60 50.19 -6.59
CA ARG A 582 21.25 49.46 -7.69
C ARG A 582 22.76 49.38 -7.48
N PHE A 583 23.36 48.20 -7.67
CA PHE A 583 24.80 48.04 -7.92
C PHE A 583 25.00 47.52 -9.35
N SER A 584 26.06 47.99 -10.01
CA SER A 584 26.44 47.63 -11.39
C SER A 584 27.90 47.18 -11.41
N LEU A 585 28.22 46.28 -12.32
CA LEU A 585 29.53 45.89 -12.91
C LEU A 585 29.24 44.53 -13.60
N SER A 586 29.70 44.10 -14.77
CA SER A 586 30.38 44.66 -15.95
C SER A 586 30.82 43.41 -16.77
N ASN A 587 30.57 43.40 -18.09
CA ASN A 587 30.97 42.39 -19.09
C ASN A 587 32.48 41.97 -19.02
N PRO A 588 32.94 40.83 -19.65
CA PRO A 588 32.59 40.43 -21.03
C PRO A 588 32.56 38.93 -21.42
N SER A 589 32.16 38.69 -22.68
CA SER A 589 32.27 37.44 -23.48
C SER A 589 33.40 37.61 -24.54
N PRO A 590 33.52 36.80 -25.61
CA PRO A 590 33.23 35.36 -25.85
C PRO A 590 34.42 34.62 -26.53
N GLU A 591 34.31 33.31 -26.81
CA GLU A 591 35.03 32.72 -27.96
C GLU A 591 34.31 31.50 -28.58
N LYS A 592 34.63 31.18 -29.85
CA LYS A 592 33.86 30.29 -30.75
C LYS A 592 34.65 29.03 -31.15
N ALA A 593 33.95 27.95 -31.51
CA ALA A 593 34.44 27.00 -32.53
C ALA A 593 33.27 26.30 -33.26
N ASN A 594 33.43 26.07 -34.57
CA ASN A 594 32.46 25.40 -35.47
C ASN A 594 32.78 23.90 -35.64
N GLY A 595 31.81 23.11 -36.11
CA GLY A 595 32.04 21.76 -36.67
C GLY A 595 30.77 21.15 -37.27
N SER A 596 30.80 20.75 -38.55
CA SER A 596 29.61 20.41 -39.37
C SER A 596 29.58 18.89 -39.76
N PRO A 597 28.70 18.36 -40.66
CA PRO A 597 27.79 17.28 -40.27
C PRO A 597 27.89 15.97 -41.12
N PRO A 598 26.85 15.40 -41.78
CA PRO A 598 26.53 13.95 -41.73
C PRO A 598 26.83 13.21 -43.06
N PRO A 599 26.29 11.99 -43.29
CA PRO A 599 25.03 11.90 -44.05
C PRO A 599 24.11 10.68 -43.78
N SER A 600 23.05 10.59 -44.58
CA SER A 600 21.84 9.75 -44.52
C SER A 600 21.84 8.51 -45.44
N GLY A 601 20.82 7.63 -45.30
CA GLY A 601 20.15 7.07 -46.49
C GLY A 601 19.37 5.73 -46.42
N LYS A 602 18.08 5.78 -46.83
CA LYS A 602 17.38 4.85 -47.77
C LYS A 602 17.02 3.40 -47.31
N ASN A 603 16.00 2.69 -47.82
CA ASN A 603 14.67 2.98 -48.46
C ASN A 603 13.85 1.66 -48.66
N SER A 604 12.64 1.70 -49.26
CA SER A 604 11.79 0.60 -49.84
C SER A 604 11.10 -0.41 -48.87
N ASN A 605 9.87 -0.97 -49.03
CA ASN A 605 8.91 -1.33 -50.13
C ASN A 605 8.93 -2.84 -50.53
N ALA A 606 7.83 -3.56 -50.83
CA ALA A 606 6.38 -3.26 -50.81
C ALA A 606 5.43 -4.50 -51.08
N VAL A 607 4.20 -4.49 -50.50
CA VAL A 607 2.87 -4.87 -51.09
C VAL A 607 2.38 -6.34 -51.29
N ASN A 608 1.20 -6.63 -50.69
CA ASN A 608 0.01 -7.49 -51.01
C ASN A 608 0.06 -8.90 -51.66
N LEU A 609 -0.90 -9.77 -51.24
CA LEU A 609 -1.88 -10.52 -52.10
C LEU A 609 -2.96 -11.29 -51.28
N THR A 610 -4.14 -11.54 -51.89
CA THR A 610 -5.31 -12.38 -51.50
C THR A 610 -5.97 -12.92 -52.81
N PRO A 611 -7.14 -13.63 -52.92
CA PRO A 611 -8.17 -14.10 -51.95
C PRO A 611 -8.79 -15.53 -52.24
N THR A 612 -9.99 -15.82 -51.68
CA THR A 612 -11.13 -16.69 -52.15
C THR A 612 -11.64 -17.90 -51.31
N ASP A 613 -12.93 -18.19 -51.46
CA ASP A 613 -13.87 -18.91 -50.56
C ASP A 613 -14.10 -20.41 -50.82
N THR A 614 -14.80 -21.13 -49.91
CA THR A 614 -16.06 -21.89 -50.16
C THR A 614 -16.58 -22.66 -48.92
N ASN A 615 -17.87 -23.08 -48.93
CA ASN A 615 -18.61 -23.76 -47.85
C ASN A 615 -19.58 -24.80 -48.48
N PRO A 616 -19.86 -26.00 -47.90
CA PRO A 616 -21.20 -26.26 -47.30
C PRO A 616 -21.29 -27.35 -46.17
N LEU A 617 -22.49 -27.46 -45.56
CA LEU A 617 -22.97 -28.42 -44.51
C LEU A 617 -23.89 -29.54 -45.16
N PRO A 618 -24.67 -30.44 -44.47
CA PRO A 618 -24.98 -30.68 -43.02
C PRO A 618 -25.15 -32.17 -42.54
N LEU A 619 -25.81 -32.39 -41.37
CA LEU A 619 -26.39 -33.63 -40.75
C LEU A 619 -25.43 -34.49 -39.84
N ASP A 620 -25.80 -35.02 -38.65
CA ASP A 620 -27.06 -34.93 -37.89
C ASP A 620 -26.91 -35.14 -36.35
N ALA A 621 -27.79 -34.45 -35.59
CA ALA A 621 -28.41 -34.69 -34.27
C ALA A 621 -27.77 -35.52 -33.10
N HIS A 622 -27.65 -34.92 -31.89
CA HIS A 622 -28.60 -35.12 -30.76
C HIS A 622 -28.29 -34.29 -29.47
N VAL A 623 -29.31 -33.55 -29.00
CA VAL A 623 -29.70 -33.23 -27.59
C VAL A 623 -28.67 -32.59 -26.61
N GLY A 624 -28.87 -31.30 -26.34
CA GLY A 624 -29.41 -30.93 -25.02
C GLY A 624 -28.52 -30.26 -23.95
N TRP A 625 -27.64 -29.33 -24.32
CA TRP A 625 -27.17 -28.29 -23.38
C TRP A 625 -27.58 -26.92 -23.88
N VAL A 626 -28.27 -26.13 -23.05
CA VAL A 626 -28.57 -24.73 -23.35
C VAL A 626 -27.37 -23.88 -22.96
N GLU A 627 -26.40 -23.80 -23.86
CA GLU A 627 -25.46 -22.69 -23.86
C GLU A 627 -26.24 -21.41 -24.18
N SER A 628 -26.48 -20.58 -23.15
CA SER A 628 -26.87 -19.19 -23.38
C SER A 628 -25.67 -18.46 -23.98
N SER A 629 -25.63 -18.41 -25.30
CA SER A 629 -24.54 -17.85 -26.08
C SER A 629 -24.50 -16.32 -25.97
N THR A 630 -24.01 -15.80 -24.85
CA THR A 630 -23.48 -14.43 -24.74
C THR A 630 -22.13 -14.35 -25.47
N LYS A 631 -22.19 -14.48 -26.80
CA LYS A 631 -21.08 -14.13 -27.69
C LYS A 631 -20.55 -12.75 -27.32
N SER A 632 -19.24 -12.68 -27.09
CA SER A 632 -18.40 -11.50 -26.98
C SER A 632 -19.04 -10.17 -27.42
N ILE A 633 -19.30 -9.28 -26.45
CA ILE A 633 -19.58 -7.85 -26.68
C ILE A 633 -18.44 -6.97 -26.12
N TYR A 634 -17.45 -7.57 -25.44
CA TYR A 634 -16.32 -6.87 -24.81
C TYR A 634 -15.10 -6.77 -25.74
N ALA A 635 -15.24 -5.94 -26.78
CA ALA A 635 -14.12 -5.19 -27.35
C ALA A 635 -14.25 -3.73 -26.86
N PRO A 636 -13.15 -3.05 -26.48
CA PRO A 636 -13.20 -1.96 -25.51
C PRO A 636 -14.01 -0.75 -26.00
N LEU A 637 -14.57 0.03 -25.07
CA LEU A 637 -15.27 1.29 -25.39
C LEU A 637 -14.48 2.20 -26.34
N TRP A 638 -13.14 2.20 -26.27
CA TRP A 638 -12.25 2.91 -27.18
C TRP A 638 -12.39 2.55 -28.67
N THR A 639 -12.94 1.38 -29.01
CA THR A 639 -13.22 0.96 -30.40
C THR A 639 -14.66 1.22 -30.85
N TRP A 640 -15.56 1.65 -29.96
CA TRP A 640 -16.97 1.88 -30.29
C TRP A 640 -17.13 3.12 -31.16
N LYS A 641 -17.77 2.93 -32.32
CA LYS A 641 -18.18 4.00 -33.24
C LYS A 641 -19.57 4.53 -32.83
N PRO A 642 -20.05 5.65 -33.40
CA PRO A 642 -21.38 6.16 -33.08
C PRO A 642 -22.52 5.17 -33.34
N GLU A 643 -22.36 4.23 -34.28
CA GLU A 643 -23.32 3.16 -34.53
C GLU A 643 -23.40 2.13 -33.40
N ASP A 644 -22.31 1.94 -32.64
CA ASP A 644 -22.29 1.10 -31.43
C ASP A 644 -23.00 1.80 -30.27
N VAL A 645 -22.75 3.11 -30.09
CA VAL A 645 -23.41 3.94 -29.08
C VAL A 645 -24.92 4.03 -29.32
N SER A 646 -25.35 4.19 -30.59
CA SER A 646 -26.75 4.11 -30.98
C SER A 646 -27.40 2.77 -30.62
N ARG A 647 -26.75 1.64 -30.94
CA ARG A 647 -27.23 0.30 -30.54
C ARG A 647 -27.37 0.15 -29.03
N TRP A 648 -26.41 0.68 -28.26
CA TRP A 648 -26.44 0.66 -26.80
C TRP A 648 -27.56 1.54 -26.21
N LEU A 649 -27.78 2.75 -26.74
CA LEU A 649 -28.89 3.62 -26.33
C LEU A 649 -30.25 2.92 -26.51
N ARG A 650 -30.43 2.17 -27.60
CA ARG A 650 -31.63 1.33 -27.80
C ARG A 650 -31.79 0.22 -26.75
N GLN A 651 -30.70 -0.44 -26.35
CA GLN A 651 -30.72 -1.52 -25.35
C GLN A 651 -31.08 -1.02 -23.95
N GLU A 652 -30.62 0.18 -23.58
CA GLU A 652 -30.84 0.78 -22.26
C GLU A 652 -32.13 1.64 -22.18
N GLY A 653 -32.97 1.58 -23.22
CA GLY A 653 -34.29 2.25 -23.24
C GLY A 653 -34.25 3.76 -23.50
N LEU A 654 -33.20 4.24 -24.17
CA LEU A 654 -32.89 5.65 -24.44
C LEU A 654 -32.94 5.99 -25.94
N SER A 655 -33.73 5.25 -26.72
CA SER A 655 -33.79 5.38 -28.19
C SER A 655 -34.25 6.76 -28.69
N SER A 656 -34.98 7.53 -27.87
CA SER A 656 -35.36 8.92 -28.16
C SER A 656 -34.19 9.88 -28.32
N TYR A 657 -33.00 9.52 -27.79
CA TYR A 657 -31.82 10.38 -27.76
C TYR A 657 -30.77 9.98 -28.82
N GLU A 658 -31.03 8.97 -29.66
CA GLU A 658 -30.09 8.51 -30.70
C GLU A 658 -29.70 9.62 -31.68
N GLN A 659 -30.65 10.45 -32.10
CA GLN A 659 -30.38 11.54 -33.04
C GLN A 659 -29.55 12.66 -32.40
N ALA A 660 -29.75 12.92 -31.10
CA ALA A 660 -29.04 13.98 -30.38
C ALA A 660 -27.62 13.56 -29.96
N LEU A 661 -27.38 12.24 -29.81
CA LEU A 661 -26.08 11.65 -29.50
C LEU A 661 -25.42 10.98 -30.73
N ALA A 662 -25.91 11.26 -31.94
CA ALA A 662 -25.50 10.58 -33.19
C ALA A 662 -24.01 10.74 -33.57
N THR A 663 -23.29 11.68 -32.96
CA THR A 663 -21.85 11.90 -33.15
C THR A 663 -20.98 11.37 -32.00
N VAL A 664 -21.59 10.87 -30.93
CA VAL A 664 -20.89 10.40 -29.73
C VAL A 664 -20.33 9.00 -29.99
N ASN A 665 -19.00 8.86 -29.89
CA ASN A 665 -18.30 7.58 -29.91
C ASN A 665 -18.00 7.08 -28.48
N GLY A 666 -17.47 5.87 -28.33
CA GLY A 666 -17.21 5.30 -27.01
C GLY A 666 -16.23 6.08 -26.12
N PRO A 667 -15.14 6.67 -26.64
CA PRO A 667 -14.31 7.61 -25.88
C PRO A 667 -15.09 8.81 -25.33
N MET A 668 -15.98 9.41 -26.12
CA MET A 668 -16.84 10.52 -25.66
C MET A 668 -17.89 10.05 -24.65
N LEU A 669 -18.38 8.81 -24.77
CA LEU A 669 -19.29 8.19 -23.81
C LEU A 669 -18.59 7.91 -22.46
N ALA A 670 -17.31 7.52 -22.49
CA ALA A 670 -16.48 7.37 -21.30
C ALA A 670 -16.23 8.72 -20.60
N GLU A 671 -15.98 9.80 -21.36
CA GLU A 671 -15.91 11.16 -20.80
C GLU A 671 -17.24 11.62 -20.20
N LEU A 672 -18.38 11.28 -20.81
CA LEU A 672 -19.70 11.56 -20.22
C LEU A 672 -19.91 10.78 -18.90
N ALA A 673 -19.46 9.52 -18.83
CA ALA A 673 -19.46 8.74 -17.60
C ALA A 673 -18.57 9.34 -16.51
N ARG A 674 -17.41 9.92 -16.89
CA ARG A 674 -16.48 10.62 -15.99
C ARG A 674 -17.05 11.94 -15.49
N LEU A 675 -17.60 12.78 -16.39
CA LEU A 675 -18.23 14.05 -16.05
C LEU A 675 -19.42 13.87 -15.10
N ARG A 676 -20.22 12.81 -15.27
CA ARG A 676 -21.30 12.44 -14.35
C ARG A 676 -20.82 12.27 -12.90
N LEU A 677 -19.61 11.75 -12.69
CA LEU A 677 -19.03 11.56 -11.37
C LEU A 677 -18.33 12.83 -10.84
N ALA A 678 -17.67 13.57 -11.72
CA ALA A 678 -16.92 14.78 -11.36
C ALA A 678 -17.80 16.02 -11.13
N ALA A 679 -18.92 16.14 -11.84
CA ALA A 679 -19.84 17.28 -11.78
C ALA A 679 -21.31 16.83 -12.03
N PRO A 680 -21.89 15.99 -11.15
CA PRO A 680 -23.21 15.38 -11.36
C PRO A 680 -24.32 16.40 -11.61
N GLU A 681 -24.32 17.51 -10.88
CA GLU A 681 -25.34 18.57 -11.05
C GLU A 681 -25.19 19.30 -12.38
N SER A 682 -23.97 19.69 -12.76
CA SER A 682 -23.71 20.36 -14.05
C SER A 682 -24.05 19.47 -15.24
N VAL A 683 -23.79 18.16 -15.15
CA VAL A 683 -24.20 17.19 -16.17
C VAL A 683 -25.71 17.02 -16.19
N SER A 684 -26.38 16.89 -15.04
CA SER A 684 -27.84 16.75 -14.99
C SER A 684 -28.57 17.97 -15.55
N VAL A 685 -28.08 19.18 -15.24
CA VAL A 685 -28.58 20.45 -15.80
C VAL A 685 -28.32 20.54 -17.31
N SER A 686 -27.14 20.12 -17.78
CA SER A 686 -26.81 20.07 -19.22
C SER A 686 -27.68 19.08 -19.99
N LEU A 687 -27.85 17.85 -19.49
CA LEU A 687 -28.72 16.84 -20.10
C LEU A 687 -30.20 17.28 -20.13
N PHE A 688 -30.67 17.99 -19.10
CA PHE A 688 -32.00 18.58 -19.10
C PHE A 688 -32.13 19.72 -20.12
N ARG A 689 -31.20 20.68 -20.11
CA ARG A 689 -31.26 21.91 -20.92
C ARG A 689 -30.99 21.66 -22.40
N ASP A 690 -29.97 20.87 -22.70
CA ASP A 690 -29.39 20.74 -24.05
C ASP A 690 -29.94 19.53 -24.81
N LEU A 691 -30.40 18.49 -24.09
CA LEU A 691 -30.98 17.28 -24.67
C LEU A 691 -32.46 17.03 -24.26
N GLY A 692 -33.04 17.89 -23.42
CA GLY A 692 -34.42 17.72 -22.95
C GLY A 692 -34.66 16.50 -22.06
N MET A 693 -33.60 15.87 -21.52
CA MET A 693 -33.72 14.58 -20.84
C MET A 693 -34.55 14.67 -19.56
N SER A 694 -35.60 13.86 -19.47
CA SER A 694 -36.40 13.72 -18.25
C SER A 694 -35.55 13.17 -17.09
N LEU A 695 -35.91 13.48 -15.84
CA LEU A 695 -35.22 12.93 -14.66
C LEU A 695 -35.15 11.39 -14.69
N VAL A 696 -36.19 10.72 -15.16
CA VAL A 696 -36.24 9.26 -15.28
C VAL A 696 -35.21 8.76 -16.30
N ASP A 697 -35.06 9.44 -17.44
CA ASP A 697 -34.10 9.04 -18.47
C ASP A 697 -32.67 9.41 -18.11
N GLN A 698 -32.44 10.49 -17.36
CA GLN A 698 -31.13 10.80 -16.78
C GLN A 698 -30.71 9.70 -15.79
N LEU A 699 -31.62 9.23 -14.93
CA LEU A 699 -31.36 8.10 -14.03
C LEU A 699 -31.08 6.79 -14.78
N ARG A 700 -31.80 6.52 -15.89
CA ARG A 700 -31.50 5.38 -16.78
C ARG A 700 -30.12 5.50 -17.40
N LEU A 701 -29.78 6.64 -17.99
CA LEU A 701 -28.47 6.91 -18.58
C LEU A 701 -27.35 6.78 -17.54
N PHE A 702 -27.54 7.32 -16.34
CA PHE A 702 -26.56 7.24 -15.26
C PHE A 702 -26.36 5.81 -14.74
N SER A 703 -27.43 5.01 -14.69
CA SER A 703 -27.35 3.58 -14.39
C SER A 703 -26.62 2.81 -15.52
N ALA A 704 -26.96 3.09 -16.77
CA ALA A 704 -26.34 2.48 -17.95
C ALA A 704 -24.83 2.79 -18.04
N LEU A 705 -24.45 4.05 -17.84
CA LEU A 705 -23.04 4.48 -17.76
C LEU A 705 -22.31 3.84 -16.57
N ALA A 706 -22.99 3.61 -15.44
CA ALA A 706 -22.40 2.89 -14.31
C ALA A 706 -22.13 1.41 -14.64
N LYS A 707 -23.04 0.71 -15.34
CA LYS A 707 -22.81 -0.67 -15.81
C LYS A 707 -21.56 -0.78 -16.69
N LEU A 708 -21.36 0.19 -17.61
CA LEU A 708 -20.18 0.26 -18.46
C LEU A 708 -18.86 0.38 -17.67
N THR A 709 -18.89 0.98 -16.47
CA THR A 709 -17.69 1.14 -15.61
C THR A 709 -17.42 -0.02 -14.65
N VAL A 710 -18.36 -0.95 -14.46
CA VAL A 710 -18.31 -1.99 -13.39
C VAL A 710 -17.72 -3.33 -13.84
N HIS A 711 -17.36 -3.51 -15.12
CA HIS A 711 -16.91 -4.80 -15.67
C HIS A 711 -15.48 -4.83 -16.26
N CYS A 712 -14.64 -3.82 -15.98
CA CYS A 712 -13.22 -3.83 -16.37
C CYS A 712 -12.30 -4.70 -15.49
N SER A 713 -12.82 -5.41 -14.49
CA SER A 713 -12.03 -6.10 -13.45
C SER A 713 -12.01 -7.64 -13.55
N SER A 714 -12.52 -8.25 -14.62
CA SER A 714 -12.54 -9.72 -14.74
C SER A 714 -12.51 -10.27 -16.18
N THR A 715 -11.32 -10.30 -16.81
CA THR A 715 -10.96 -11.32 -17.82
C THR A 715 -9.45 -11.29 -18.15
N SER A 716 -8.70 -12.30 -17.68
CA SER A 716 -7.40 -12.68 -18.24
C SER A 716 -7.00 -14.10 -17.79
N GLN A 717 -7.66 -15.12 -18.38
CA GLN A 717 -7.10 -16.46 -18.60
C GLN A 717 -8.09 -17.33 -19.39
N ALA A 718 -7.85 -17.44 -20.69
CA ALA A 718 -8.27 -18.57 -21.52
C ALA A 718 -7.32 -18.59 -22.72
N VAL A 719 -6.37 -19.54 -22.70
CA VAL A 719 -5.33 -19.75 -23.70
C VAL A 719 -5.24 -21.25 -23.94
N PRO A 720 -5.07 -21.67 -25.21
CA PRO A 720 -3.97 -22.57 -25.56
C PRO A 720 -2.91 -21.84 -26.40
#